data_AF-A0A2T3MA81-F1
#
_entry.id   AF-A0A2T3MA81-F1
#
_cell.length_a   1.000
_cell.length_b   1.000
_cell.length_c   1.000
_cell.angle_alpha   90.00
_cell.angle_beta   90.00
_cell.angle_gamma   90.00
#
_symmetry.space_group_name_H-M   'P 1'
#
loop_
_entity.id
_entity.type
_entity.pdbx_description
1 polymer ?
#
loop_
_entity_poly.entity_id
_entity_poly.type
_entity_poly.pdbx_seq_one_letter_code
_entity_poly.pdbx_strand_id
1 'polypeptide(L)'
;MSYRLDFTVINKNERESRFALSLHNLTDKPLKDWSLHFLFNRYVKPDSLSHGVVSQTGSYCTITQTDDLAANGLFYTEFTVGTAPFTLYDDGILDAFISIASADEFIQPISVDISRIDLDQPAVERYDTPLPEQAAEIALIPKPNKMARLQGYFHINRHTAITTPPTLAQGAVNWLQAELKKSLNESVTVSPKGNIHFALNKDIADEGYRLLVENDNIWIQANSASGFVYATSSLLQLIPSLPSHKADSTYSIPMVDIDDQPHYGYRGMMLDCGRHFHPVERIKHLLDQLARYKLNTFHWHLTDDEGWRIEIDAYPELTRIGAWRGPNETILPQFTTISQRYGGFYSKQEIRDVIAYAADRGIMIIPEIDIPGHCRAAILSLPDLLIDPEDKSVYRSIQNYSDNILSPALKGTYSFISNVLNEVCELFPAPYIHIGADEVPVGVWTDSPACQKLMAEHGYQDPKELQGHLLRFTEELIESKGKRMMGWEEATHGEKVSKNTIIFSWQSEQAGLECIQKGYDIVMQPAQATYLDLAQGYSADEAGVDWAGKLPLDKVYNYYPLSDLSEQNSERKHILGIQTALWSELVNNQSRFEYMIYPRLLAVSEICWSEPKHRNWDDFKARLKGQLSYLDKAGINYRHCE
;
A
#
# COMPACT_ATOMS: atom_id res chain seq x y z
N MET A 1 -2.58 -29.54 22.85
CA MET A 1 -1.52 -29.07 21.94
C MET A 1 -0.78 -30.30 21.47
N SER A 2 -0.85 -30.64 20.18
CA SER A 2 -0.29 -31.89 19.65
C SER A 2 1.15 -31.71 19.16
N TYR A 3 1.47 -30.55 18.59
CA TYR A 3 2.79 -30.23 18.07
C TYR A 3 3.14 -28.77 18.39
N ARG A 4 4.41 -28.48 18.68
CA ARG A 4 4.90 -27.13 18.95
C ARG A 4 6.19 -26.86 18.19
N LEU A 5 6.33 -25.67 17.62
CA LEU A 5 7.53 -25.19 16.94
C LEU A 5 8.17 -24.05 17.73
N ASP A 6 9.41 -24.25 18.14
CA ASP A 6 10.22 -23.21 18.78
C ASP A 6 11.28 -22.71 17.79
N PHE A 7 11.43 -21.39 17.71
CA PHE A 7 12.38 -20.70 16.83
C PHE A 7 13.22 -19.72 17.65
N THR A 8 14.54 -19.84 17.58
CA THR A 8 15.45 -19.10 18.47
C THR A 8 16.69 -18.61 17.73
N VAL A 9 17.13 -17.39 18.06
CA VAL A 9 18.41 -16.86 17.60
C VAL A 9 19.54 -17.53 18.38
N ILE A 10 20.45 -18.23 17.69
CA ILE A 10 21.63 -18.87 18.32
C ILE A 10 22.82 -17.91 18.31
N ASN A 11 23.05 -17.25 17.18
CA ASN A 11 24.16 -16.34 16.98
C ASN A 11 23.79 -15.32 15.91
N LYS A 12 24.28 -14.09 16.05
CA LYS A 12 24.01 -12.98 15.12
C LYS A 12 25.22 -12.09 14.96
N ASN A 13 25.47 -11.66 13.73
CA ASN A 13 26.36 -10.56 13.38
C ASN A 13 25.68 -9.65 12.36
N GLU A 14 26.35 -8.58 11.92
CA GLU A 14 25.77 -7.58 11.02
C GLU A 14 25.31 -8.12 9.66
N ARG A 15 25.83 -9.28 9.21
CA ARG A 15 25.59 -9.82 7.86
C ARG A 15 24.96 -11.20 7.85
N GLU A 16 24.96 -11.89 8.98
CA GLU A 16 24.48 -13.26 9.08
C GLU A 16 23.92 -13.55 10.47
N SER A 17 22.79 -14.24 10.49
CA SER A 17 22.18 -14.78 11.71
C SER A 17 21.99 -16.29 11.58
N ARG A 18 22.27 -17.01 12.66
CA ARG A 18 22.10 -18.46 12.81
C ARG A 18 20.95 -18.73 13.78
N PHE A 19 20.06 -19.62 13.38
CA PHE A 19 18.85 -19.94 14.13
C PHE A 19 18.76 -21.42 14.45
N ALA A 20 18.06 -21.74 15.54
CA ALA A 20 17.61 -23.07 15.91
C ALA A 20 16.11 -23.17 15.61
N LEU A 21 15.71 -24.31 15.06
CA LEU A 21 14.32 -24.67 14.85
C LEU A 21 14.06 -26.03 15.51
N SER A 22 13.09 -26.06 16.43
CA SER A 22 12.78 -27.23 17.25
C SER A 22 11.30 -27.59 17.10
N LEU A 23 11.01 -28.74 16.48
CA LEU A 23 9.65 -29.26 16.35
C LEU A 23 9.39 -30.37 17.37
N HIS A 24 8.51 -30.10 18.33
CA HIS A 24 8.11 -31.02 19.39
C HIS A 24 6.88 -31.81 18.98
N ASN A 25 6.94 -33.14 19.08
CA ASN A 25 5.77 -34.00 19.05
C ASN A 25 5.30 -34.24 20.49
N LEU A 26 4.22 -33.57 20.89
CA LEU A 26 3.66 -33.65 22.25
C LEU A 26 2.59 -34.75 22.37
N THR A 27 2.49 -35.63 21.35
CA THR A 27 1.53 -36.74 21.33
C THR A 27 2.16 -38.06 21.75
N ASP A 28 1.30 -39.02 22.09
CA ASP A 28 1.70 -40.40 22.42
C ASP A 28 1.94 -41.28 21.17
N LYS A 29 1.94 -40.71 19.96
CA LYS A 29 2.14 -41.46 18.71
C LYS A 29 3.34 -40.91 17.94
N PRO A 30 4.20 -41.79 17.38
CA PRO A 30 5.22 -41.34 16.46
C PRO A 30 4.58 -40.78 15.19
N LEU A 31 5.22 -39.79 14.61
CA LEU A 31 4.86 -39.19 13.34
C LEU A 31 5.84 -39.67 12.27
N LYS A 32 5.33 -40.30 11.22
CA LYS A 32 6.11 -40.88 10.12
C LYS A 32 5.91 -40.07 8.85
N ASP A 33 6.88 -40.14 7.94
CA ASP A 33 6.79 -39.56 6.58
C ASP A 33 6.28 -38.12 6.58
N TRP A 34 6.79 -37.32 7.52
CA TRP A 34 6.26 -35.99 7.80
C TRP A 34 7.09 -34.89 7.14
N SER A 35 6.43 -33.76 6.87
CA SER A 35 7.06 -32.53 6.40
C SER A 35 6.60 -31.36 7.25
N LEU A 36 7.54 -30.50 7.65
CA LEU A 36 7.21 -29.24 8.33
C LEU A 36 7.13 -28.14 7.29
N HIS A 37 5.99 -27.44 7.25
CA HIS A 37 5.75 -26.28 6.41
C HIS A 37 5.66 -25.05 7.28
N PHE A 38 6.31 -23.96 6.89
CA PHE A 38 6.29 -22.70 7.63
C PHE A 38 6.53 -21.50 6.72
N LEU A 39 6.12 -20.32 7.16
CA LEU A 39 6.33 -19.06 6.43
C LEU A 39 7.50 -18.28 7.03
N PHE A 40 8.43 -17.88 6.18
CA PHE A 40 9.64 -17.17 6.59
C PHE A 40 10.19 -16.26 5.48
N ASN A 41 10.27 -14.97 5.76
CA ASN A 41 10.55 -13.92 4.77
C ASN A 41 12.05 -13.70 4.50
N ARG A 42 12.93 -14.54 5.03
CA ARG A 42 14.38 -14.46 4.80
C ARG A 42 14.85 -15.71 4.07
N TYR A 43 15.85 -15.53 3.21
CA TYR A 43 16.45 -16.64 2.48
C TYR A 43 17.20 -17.57 3.43
N VAL A 44 16.72 -18.81 3.56
CA VAL A 44 17.43 -19.88 4.26
C VAL A 44 18.51 -20.42 3.35
N LYS A 45 19.78 -20.42 3.79
CA LYS A 45 20.87 -21.03 3.03
C LYS A 45 20.70 -22.56 3.06
N PRO A 46 20.38 -23.25 1.95
CA PRO A 46 20.00 -24.66 2.02
C PRO A 46 21.10 -25.56 2.61
N ASP A 47 22.36 -25.29 2.24
CA ASP A 47 23.52 -26.06 2.71
C ASP A 47 23.91 -25.77 4.17
N SER A 48 23.22 -24.84 4.84
CA SER A 48 23.48 -24.52 6.25
C SER A 48 22.69 -25.37 7.24
N LEU A 49 21.71 -26.16 6.76
CA LEU A 49 20.88 -26.99 7.62
C LEU A 49 21.71 -28.06 8.32
N SER A 50 21.61 -28.15 9.65
CA SER A 50 22.28 -29.21 10.40
C SER A 50 21.59 -30.57 10.22
N HIS A 51 20.26 -30.58 10.07
CA HIS A 51 19.44 -31.77 9.83
C HIS A 51 18.28 -31.47 8.87
N GLY A 52 17.93 -32.44 8.02
CA GLY A 52 16.87 -32.32 7.02
C GLY A 52 17.26 -31.53 5.77
N VAL A 53 16.31 -31.40 4.85
CA VAL A 53 16.47 -30.66 3.58
C VAL A 53 15.36 -29.61 3.51
N VAL A 54 15.75 -28.36 3.23
CA VAL A 54 14.83 -27.23 3.04
C VAL A 54 14.57 -26.99 1.56
N SER A 55 13.32 -26.72 1.21
CA SER A 55 12.92 -26.04 -0.02
C SER A 55 12.25 -24.71 0.35
N GLN A 56 12.52 -23.67 -0.42
CA GLN A 56 11.94 -22.35 -0.23
C GLN A 56 11.46 -21.78 -1.57
N THR A 57 10.23 -21.27 -1.59
CA THR A 57 9.65 -20.55 -2.73
C THR A 57 8.94 -19.32 -2.19
N GLY A 58 9.53 -18.14 -2.42
CA GLY A 58 9.06 -16.93 -1.74
C GLY A 58 9.30 -17.01 -0.23
N SER A 59 8.26 -16.74 0.54
CA SER A 59 8.20 -16.97 1.99
C SER A 59 7.88 -18.42 2.39
N TYR A 60 7.43 -19.28 1.46
CA TYR A 60 7.02 -20.65 1.80
C TYR A 60 8.22 -21.58 1.93
N CYS A 61 8.42 -22.10 3.13
CA CYS A 61 9.48 -23.05 3.44
C CYS A 61 8.88 -24.43 3.75
N THR A 62 9.54 -25.48 3.26
CA THR A 62 9.26 -26.86 3.66
C THR A 62 10.56 -27.54 4.08
N ILE A 63 10.56 -28.17 5.26
CA ILE A 63 11.64 -29.05 5.72
C ILE A 63 11.16 -30.49 5.68
N THR A 64 11.94 -31.33 5.00
CA THR A 64 11.72 -32.79 4.89
C THR A 64 12.91 -33.55 5.46
N GLN A 65 12.67 -34.74 6.00
CA GLN A 65 13.71 -35.61 6.56
C GLN A 65 13.21 -37.07 6.65
N THR A 66 14.12 -38.03 6.83
CA THR A 66 13.84 -39.47 6.69
C THR A 66 13.45 -40.19 7.97
N ASP A 67 13.76 -39.63 9.13
CA ASP A 67 13.54 -40.28 10.42
C ASP A 67 12.10 -40.11 10.91
N ASP A 68 11.59 -41.06 11.70
CA ASP A 68 10.29 -40.85 12.38
C ASP A 68 10.47 -39.83 13.51
N LEU A 69 9.53 -38.90 13.68
CA LEU A 69 9.46 -38.06 14.86
C LEU A 69 8.74 -38.82 15.99
N ALA A 70 9.53 -39.40 16.90
CA ALA A 70 9.04 -40.20 18.01
C ALA A 70 7.95 -39.50 18.85
N ALA A 71 7.07 -40.29 19.47
CA ALA A 71 6.13 -39.81 20.47
C ALA A 71 6.89 -39.11 21.62
N ASN A 72 6.43 -37.93 22.05
CA ASN A 72 7.14 -37.09 23.02
C ASN A 72 8.58 -36.71 22.59
N GLY A 73 8.89 -36.81 21.30
CA GLY A 73 10.19 -36.55 20.71
C GLY A 73 10.36 -35.13 20.20
N LEU A 74 11.57 -34.84 19.70
CA LEU A 74 11.98 -33.55 19.16
C LEU A 74 12.74 -33.76 17.85
N PHE A 75 12.37 -32.99 16.82
CA PHE A 75 13.22 -32.72 15.67
C PHE A 75 13.95 -31.39 15.89
N TYR A 76 15.25 -31.36 15.65
CA TYR A 76 16.09 -30.18 15.81
C TYR A 76 16.90 -29.95 14.56
N THR A 77 16.89 -28.72 14.06
CA THR A 77 17.81 -28.29 13.01
C THR A 77 18.27 -26.86 13.26
N GLU A 78 19.39 -26.50 12.66
CA GLU A 78 19.93 -25.15 12.67
C GLU A 78 20.17 -24.70 11.25
N PHE A 79 20.04 -23.41 10.97
CA PHE A 79 20.34 -22.86 9.65
C PHE A 79 20.81 -21.42 9.76
N THR A 80 21.41 -20.90 8.69
CA THR A 80 21.88 -19.52 8.59
C THR A 80 21.14 -18.77 7.49
N VAL A 81 21.01 -17.46 7.71
CA VAL A 81 20.43 -16.51 6.76
C VAL A 81 21.35 -15.30 6.64
N GLY A 82 21.46 -14.73 5.44
CA GLY A 82 22.27 -13.54 5.18
C GLY A 82 21.52 -12.25 5.46
N THR A 83 21.14 -11.98 6.72
CA THR A 83 20.44 -10.75 7.12
C THR A 83 21.07 -10.12 8.35
N ALA A 84 20.86 -8.81 8.51
CA ALA A 84 21.05 -8.13 9.79
C ALA A 84 20.20 -8.78 10.89
N PRO A 85 20.58 -8.61 12.17
CA PRO A 85 19.83 -9.17 13.30
C PRO A 85 18.35 -8.80 13.27
N PHE A 86 17.49 -9.75 13.65
CA PHE A 86 16.06 -9.50 13.79
C PHE A 86 15.81 -8.56 14.96
N THR A 87 14.89 -7.62 14.76
CA THR A 87 14.55 -6.63 15.78
C THR A 87 13.09 -6.67 16.18
N LEU A 88 12.23 -7.28 15.35
CA LEU A 88 10.79 -7.39 15.57
C LEU A 88 10.39 -8.85 15.76
N TYR A 89 9.32 -9.07 16.52
CA TYR A 89 8.74 -10.41 16.62
C TYR A 89 8.10 -10.86 15.30
N ASP A 90 7.70 -9.91 14.46
CA ASP A 90 7.18 -10.15 13.11
C ASP A 90 8.24 -10.69 12.13
N ASP A 91 9.54 -10.60 12.46
CA ASP A 91 10.60 -11.25 11.68
C ASP A 91 10.62 -12.79 11.87
N GLY A 92 9.92 -13.29 12.90
CA GLY A 92 9.85 -14.71 13.23
C GLY A 92 8.99 -15.54 12.28
N ILE A 93 8.82 -16.82 12.62
CA ILE A 93 7.86 -17.69 11.95
C ILE A 93 6.47 -17.38 12.51
N LEU A 94 5.55 -16.96 11.64
CA LEU A 94 4.20 -16.55 12.05
C LEU A 94 3.13 -17.62 11.82
N ASP A 95 3.38 -18.55 10.91
CA ASP A 95 2.44 -19.60 10.54
C ASP A 95 3.18 -20.87 10.12
N ALA A 96 2.67 -22.02 10.55
CA ALA A 96 3.30 -23.32 10.34
C ALA A 96 2.29 -24.47 10.48
N PHE A 97 2.54 -25.55 9.75
CA PHE A 97 1.80 -26.81 9.89
C PHE A 97 2.68 -28.00 9.55
N ILE A 98 2.23 -29.20 9.93
CA ILE A 98 2.85 -30.46 9.52
C ILE A 98 1.95 -31.18 8.53
N SER A 99 2.52 -31.81 7.52
CA SER A 99 1.82 -32.79 6.69
C SER A 99 2.43 -34.17 6.85
N ILE A 100 1.67 -35.19 6.48
CA ILE A 100 2.13 -36.58 6.34
C ILE A 100 1.96 -36.93 4.86
N ALA A 101 2.96 -37.57 4.27
CA ALA A 101 2.89 -38.03 2.89
C ALA A 101 1.62 -38.88 2.68
N SER A 102 0.80 -38.50 1.70
CA SER A 102 -0.44 -39.19 1.34
C SER A 102 -0.34 -39.70 -0.09
N ALA A 103 -1.06 -40.79 -0.40
CA ALA A 103 -1.07 -41.38 -1.74
C ALA A 103 -1.75 -40.49 -2.80
N ASP A 104 -2.52 -39.50 -2.34
CA ASP A 104 -3.42 -38.70 -3.16
C ASP A 104 -2.79 -37.34 -3.51
N GLU A 105 -1.54 -37.10 -3.08
CA GLU A 105 -0.78 -35.83 -3.14
C GLU A 105 -1.46 -34.61 -2.48
N PHE A 106 -2.69 -34.78 -1.98
CA PHE A 106 -3.42 -33.75 -1.26
C PHE A 106 -2.84 -33.57 0.15
N ILE A 107 -2.42 -32.34 0.44
CA ILE A 107 -1.87 -31.93 1.74
C ILE A 107 -3.03 -31.70 2.71
N GLN A 108 -3.03 -32.44 3.82
CA GLN A 108 -3.92 -32.24 4.97
C GLN A 108 -3.13 -31.59 6.12
N PRO A 109 -3.30 -30.28 6.37
CA PRO A 109 -2.52 -29.60 7.39
C PRO A 109 -2.84 -30.07 8.81
N ILE A 110 -1.79 -30.38 9.56
CA ILE A 110 -1.83 -30.64 11.00
C ILE A 110 -1.30 -29.40 11.71
N SER A 111 -2.14 -28.77 12.53
CA SER A 111 -1.82 -27.53 13.22
C SER A 111 -0.62 -27.69 14.16
N VAL A 112 0.23 -26.65 14.18
CA VAL A 112 1.41 -26.52 15.03
C VAL A 112 1.29 -25.23 15.83
N ASP A 113 1.48 -25.32 17.14
CA ASP A 113 1.58 -24.13 17.99
C ASP A 113 2.97 -23.51 17.83
N ILE A 114 3.06 -22.20 17.61
CA ILE A 114 4.34 -21.53 17.34
C ILE A 114 4.71 -20.66 18.52
N SER A 115 5.90 -20.90 19.08
CA SER A 115 6.45 -20.04 20.12
C SER A 115 6.96 -18.74 19.51
N ARG A 116 6.75 -17.63 20.22
CA ARG A 116 7.34 -16.35 19.84
C ARG A 116 8.86 -16.47 19.81
N ILE A 117 9.48 -15.90 18.77
CA ILE A 117 10.93 -15.91 18.63
C ILE A 117 11.60 -15.22 19.84
N ASP A 118 12.66 -15.85 20.36
CA ASP A 118 13.58 -15.18 21.27
C ASP A 118 14.63 -14.42 20.45
N LEU A 119 14.55 -13.09 20.49
CA LEU A 119 15.39 -12.18 19.72
C LEU A 119 16.78 -11.96 20.35
N ASP A 120 17.00 -12.47 21.57
CA ASP A 120 18.24 -12.24 22.34
C ASP A 120 18.59 -10.75 22.41
N GLN A 121 17.61 -9.92 22.75
CA GLN A 121 17.76 -8.46 22.86
C GLN A 121 17.04 -7.93 24.10
N PRO A 122 17.54 -6.85 24.73
CA PRO A 122 16.86 -6.24 25.85
C PRO A 122 15.49 -5.71 25.43
N ALA A 123 14.53 -5.75 26.35
CA ALA A 123 13.24 -5.10 26.13
C ALA A 123 13.43 -3.60 25.91
N VAL A 124 12.79 -3.07 24.87
CA VAL A 124 12.77 -1.65 24.54
C VAL A 124 11.34 -1.15 24.78
N GLU A 125 11.22 -0.06 25.53
CA GLU A 125 9.93 0.58 25.76
C GLU A 125 9.29 1.04 24.43
N ARG A 126 7.97 1.09 24.42
CA ARG A 126 7.23 1.54 23.26
C ARG A 126 7.57 3.00 22.96
N TYR A 127 7.66 3.34 21.68
CA TYR A 127 7.96 4.72 21.28
C TYR A 127 6.70 5.57 21.38
N ASP A 128 6.66 6.47 22.36
CA ASP A 128 5.50 7.32 22.58
C ASP A 128 5.67 8.68 21.91
N THR A 129 4.57 9.19 21.38
CA THR A 129 4.42 10.56 20.89
C THR A 129 3.50 11.32 21.85
N PRO A 130 4.04 11.97 22.89
CA PRO A 130 3.22 12.60 23.92
C PRO A 130 2.35 13.71 23.31
N LEU A 131 1.05 13.61 23.55
CA LEU A 131 0.07 14.58 23.08
C LEU A 131 -0.15 15.65 24.16
N PRO A 132 -0.44 16.92 23.78
CA PRO A 132 -0.75 17.95 24.77
C PRO A 132 -2.00 17.58 25.57
N GLU A 133 -2.13 18.06 26.81
CA GLU A 133 -3.32 17.79 27.63
C GLU A 133 -4.62 18.21 26.93
N GLN A 134 -4.60 19.38 26.29
CA GLN A 134 -5.74 19.94 25.57
C GLN A 134 -5.57 19.78 24.06
N ALA A 135 -6.62 19.31 23.38
CA ALA A 135 -6.70 19.34 21.94
C ALA A 135 -6.83 20.78 21.41
N ALA A 136 -6.43 21.01 20.16
CA ALA A 136 -6.72 22.27 19.49
C ALA A 136 -8.23 22.50 19.40
N GLU A 137 -8.68 23.74 19.60
CA GLU A 137 -10.10 24.10 19.50
C GLU A 137 -10.68 23.79 18.11
N ILE A 138 -9.89 24.01 17.06
CA ILE A 138 -10.20 23.63 15.69
C ILE A 138 -9.13 22.66 15.22
N ALA A 139 -9.50 21.38 15.13
CA ALA A 139 -8.60 20.27 14.90
C ALA A 139 -8.49 19.90 13.41
N LEU A 140 -8.14 20.83 12.51
CA LEU A 140 -8.05 20.54 11.07
C LEU A 140 -6.72 19.87 10.69
N ILE A 141 -6.80 18.71 10.02
CA ILE A 141 -5.66 18.07 9.37
C ILE A 141 -6.07 17.75 7.92
N PRO A 142 -5.37 18.25 6.89
CA PRO A 142 -4.23 19.15 6.98
C PRO A 142 -4.67 20.55 7.44
N LYS A 143 -3.71 21.30 7.98
CA LYS A 143 -3.86 22.69 8.40
C LYS A 143 -4.10 23.58 7.18
N PRO A 144 -5.17 24.38 7.16
CA PRO A 144 -5.36 25.34 6.08
C PRO A 144 -4.24 26.37 6.05
N ASN A 145 -3.80 26.77 4.85
CA ASN A 145 -2.76 27.79 4.68
C ASN A 145 -3.19 29.15 5.26
N LYS A 146 -4.49 29.48 5.20
CA LYS A 146 -5.07 30.63 5.89
C LYS A 146 -6.42 30.26 6.51
N MET A 147 -6.55 30.48 7.82
CA MET A 147 -7.79 30.31 8.57
C MET A 147 -7.91 31.40 9.63
N ALA A 148 -9.08 32.01 9.74
CA ALA A 148 -9.47 32.87 10.84
C ALA A 148 -10.68 32.27 11.56
N ARG A 149 -10.58 32.15 12.89
CA ARG A 149 -11.75 31.84 13.72
C ARG A 149 -12.60 33.09 13.89
N LEU A 150 -13.90 32.96 13.69
CA LEU A 150 -14.89 34.01 13.92
C LEU A 150 -15.66 33.76 15.23
N GLN A 151 -16.36 34.78 15.73
CA GLN A 151 -17.19 34.63 16.92
C GLN A 151 -18.53 34.00 16.55
N GLY A 152 -18.85 32.85 17.16
CA GLY A 152 -20.15 32.20 17.04
C GLY A 152 -20.08 30.79 16.47
N TYR A 153 -21.26 30.23 16.21
CA TYR A 153 -21.44 28.88 15.69
C TYR A 153 -22.56 28.85 14.65
N PHE A 154 -22.39 28.00 13.64
CA PHE A 154 -23.48 27.53 12.80
C PHE A 154 -24.12 26.29 13.44
N HIS A 155 -25.44 26.21 13.44
CA HIS A 155 -26.16 25.07 14.03
C HIS A 155 -26.79 24.19 12.94
N ILE A 156 -26.33 22.94 12.84
CA ILE A 156 -27.03 21.93 12.03
C ILE A 156 -28.30 21.53 12.76
N ASN A 157 -29.44 21.68 12.09
CA ASN A 157 -30.77 21.33 12.58
C ASN A 157 -31.65 20.82 11.43
N ARG A 158 -32.92 20.50 11.72
CA ARG A 158 -33.89 19.96 10.74
C ARG A 158 -34.20 20.88 9.54
N HIS A 159 -33.84 22.15 9.61
CA HIS A 159 -34.01 23.14 8.53
C HIS A 159 -32.73 23.33 7.70
N THR A 160 -31.63 22.68 8.07
CA THR A 160 -30.40 22.68 7.29
C THR A 160 -30.64 22.03 5.94
N ALA A 161 -30.32 22.74 4.86
CA ALA A 161 -30.49 22.29 3.49
C ALA A 161 -29.38 22.87 2.60
N ILE A 162 -29.07 22.16 1.52
CA ILE A 162 -28.06 22.57 0.54
C ILE A 162 -28.78 23.34 -0.58
N THR A 163 -28.24 24.46 -1.04
CA THR A 163 -28.79 25.14 -2.22
C THR A 163 -28.44 24.39 -3.51
N THR A 164 -29.18 24.62 -4.59
CA THR A 164 -28.92 23.96 -5.87
C THR A 164 -27.46 24.19 -6.30
N PRO A 165 -26.61 23.16 -6.34
CA PRO A 165 -25.19 23.34 -6.59
C PRO A 165 -24.90 23.49 -8.09
N PRO A 166 -23.75 24.09 -8.47
CA PRO A 166 -23.22 23.96 -9.82
C PRO A 166 -22.83 22.51 -10.11
N THR A 167 -22.83 22.10 -11.38
CA THR A 167 -22.51 20.72 -11.79
C THR A 167 -21.15 20.23 -11.25
N LEU A 168 -20.14 21.11 -11.22
CA LEU A 168 -18.81 20.78 -10.69
C LEU A 168 -18.81 20.40 -9.20
N ALA A 169 -19.80 20.85 -8.42
CA ALA A 169 -19.90 20.56 -6.99
C ALA A 169 -20.72 19.29 -6.69
N GLN A 170 -21.27 18.60 -7.71
CA GLN A 170 -22.21 17.51 -7.50
C GLN A 170 -21.62 16.36 -6.66
N GLY A 171 -20.37 15.95 -6.94
CA GLY A 171 -19.70 14.90 -6.17
C GLY A 171 -19.50 15.29 -4.70
N ALA A 172 -19.04 16.52 -4.45
CA ALA A 172 -18.88 17.05 -3.10
C ALA A 172 -20.21 17.11 -2.33
N VAL A 173 -21.31 17.46 -3.01
CA VAL A 173 -22.67 17.44 -2.42
C VAL A 173 -23.12 16.02 -2.10
N ASN A 174 -22.92 15.07 -3.02
CA ASN A 174 -23.25 13.65 -2.78
C ASN A 174 -22.49 13.14 -1.53
N TRP A 175 -21.20 13.45 -1.43
CA TRP A 175 -20.36 13.06 -0.32
C TRP A 175 -20.82 13.69 1.00
N LEU A 176 -21.05 15.01 1.02
CA LEU A 176 -21.54 15.71 2.22
C LEU A 176 -22.89 15.15 2.68
N GLN A 177 -23.82 14.90 1.75
CA GLN A 177 -25.12 14.30 2.08
C GLN A 177 -24.97 12.89 2.67
N ALA A 178 -24.05 12.07 2.14
CA ALA A 178 -23.78 10.74 2.68
C ALA A 178 -23.25 10.78 4.12
N GLU A 179 -22.28 11.65 4.39
CA GLU A 179 -21.69 11.81 5.73
C GLU A 179 -22.67 12.41 6.76
N LEU A 180 -23.46 13.42 6.35
CA LEU A 180 -24.48 13.98 7.20
C LEU A 180 -25.62 12.99 7.46
N LYS A 181 -25.99 12.15 6.49
CA LYS A 181 -27.00 11.11 6.69
C LYS A 181 -26.55 10.09 7.74
N LYS A 182 -25.28 9.68 7.74
CA LYS A 182 -24.70 8.80 8.78
C LYS A 182 -24.79 9.45 10.18
N SER A 183 -24.61 10.77 10.24
CA SER A 183 -24.55 11.51 11.51
C SER A 183 -25.91 11.98 12.05
N LEU A 184 -26.89 12.22 11.18
CA LEU A 184 -28.21 12.76 11.50
C LEU A 184 -29.33 11.71 11.43
N ASN A 185 -29.09 10.54 10.83
CA ASN A 185 -30.11 9.56 10.44
C ASN A 185 -31.20 10.10 9.50
N GLU A 186 -31.01 11.28 8.92
CA GLU A 186 -31.89 11.92 7.94
C GLU A 186 -31.07 12.51 6.79
N SER A 187 -31.65 12.52 5.59
CA SER A 187 -30.99 13.10 4.41
C SER A 187 -31.18 14.61 4.37
N VAL A 188 -30.07 15.35 4.32
CA VAL A 188 -30.08 16.80 4.04
C VAL A 188 -30.58 17.03 2.62
N THR A 189 -31.65 17.80 2.46
CA THR A 189 -32.29 18.02 1.15
C THR A 189 -31.63 19.16 0.38
N VAL A 190 -31.75 19.12 -0.96
CA VAL A 190 -31.45 20.26 -1.82
C VAL A 190 -32.70 21.16 -1.92
N SER A 191 -32.55 22.46 -1.63
CA SER A 191 -33.65 23.43 -1.62
C SER A 191 -33.16 24.82 -2.03
N PRO A 192 -33.93 25.61 -2.81
CA PRO A 192 -33.57 26.99 -3.15
C PRO A 192 -33.39 27.92 -1.93
N LYS A 193 -33.94 27.53 -0.77
CA LYS A 193 -33.81 28.25 0.50
C LYS A 193 -32.82 27.58 1.47
N GLY A 194 -31.93 26.74 0.95
CA GLY A 194 -30.86 26.12 1.72
C GLY A 194 -29.91 27.16 2.31
N ASN A 195 -29.20 26.74 3.36
CA ASN A 195 -28.22 27.54 4.09
C ASN A 195 -26.78 27.01 3.94
N ILE A 196 -26.58 25.94 3.17
CA ILE A 196 -25.26 25.50 2.72
C ILE A 196 -25.16 25.78 1.22
N HIS A 197 -24.24 26.66 0.83
CA HIS A 197 -24.13 27.19 -0.52
C HIS A 197 -22.87 26.71 -1.20
N PHE A 198 -23.02 26.07 -2.36
CA PHE A 198 -21.91 25.78 -3.26
C PHE A 198 -21.94 26.78 -4.41
N ALA A 199 -20.90 27.60 -4.55
CA ALA A 199 -20.84 28.65 -5.56
C ALA A 199 -19.54 28.59 -6.36
N LEU A 200 -19.66 28.69 -7.70
CA LEU A 200 -18.50 28.78 -8.57
C LEU A 200 -17.83 30.16 -8.41
N ASN A 201 -16.53 30.18 -8.15
CA ASN A 201 -15.73 31.40 -8.11
C ASN A 201 -14.49 31.22 -8.99
N LYS A 202 -14.45 31.92 -10.12
CA LYS A 202 -13.39 31.78 -11.15
C LYS A 202 -12.07 32.44 -10.76
N ASP A 203 -12.06 33.27 -9.72
CA ASP A 203 -10.85 33.94 -9.23
C ASP A 203 -10.02 33.02 -8.32
N ILE A 204 -10.58 31.89 -7.90
CA ILE A 204 -9.88 30.86 -7.12
C ILE A 204 -9.09 29.96 -8.08
N ALA A 205 -7.84 29.67 -7.72
CA ALA A 205 -6.98 28.76 -8.49
C ALA A 205 -7.57 27.35 -8.58
N ASP A 206 -7.08 26.55 -9.52
CA ASP A 206 -7.44 25.13 -9.56
C ASP A 206 -7.04 24.44 -8.25
N GLU A 207 -7.85 23.48 -7.81
CA GLU A 207 -7.81 22.84 -6.48
C GLU A 207 -7.99 23.78 -5.26
N GLY A 208 -7.99 25.10 -5.44
CA GLY A 208 -8.21 26.06 -4.36
C GLY A 208 -9.68 26.15 -3.92
N TYR A 209 -9.91 26.60 -2.69
CA TYR A 209 -11.25 26.85 -2.19
C TYR A 209 -11.31 27.96 -1.13
N ARG A 210 -12.52 28.48 -0.95
CA ARG A 210 -12.90 29.28 0.23
C ARG A 210 -14.05 28.64 0.97
N LEU A 211 -13.95 28.60 2.29
CA LEU A 211 -15.00 28.14 3.19
C LEU A 211 -15.28 29.22 4.23
N LEU A 212 -16.48 29.79 4.19
CA LEU A 212 -16.96 30.75 5.18
C LEU A 212 -18.14 30.12 5.94
N VAL A 213 -17.97 29.91 7.24
CA VAL A 213 -19.03 29.46 8.15
C VAL A 213 -19.50 30.66 8.95
N GLU A 214 -20.73 31.08 8.72
CA GLU A 214 -21.43 32.14 9.44
C GLU A 214 -22.53 31.55 10.34
N ASN A 215 -23.25 32.38 11.10
CA ASN A 215 -24.31 31.91 12.00
C ASN A 215 -25.45 31.23 11.23
N ASP A 216 -25.89 31.86 10.14
CA ASP A 216 -27.05 31.42 9.37
C ASP A 216 -26.70 30.69 8.07
N ASN A 217 -25.46 30.78 7.59
CA ASN A 217 -25.04 30.27 6.28
C ASN A 217 -23.64 29.65 6.31
N ILE A 218 -23.43 28.64 5.47
CA ILE A 218 -22.13 28.11 5.09
C ILE A 218 -21.93 28.38 3.61
N TRP A 219 -20.84 29.06 3.24
CA TRP A 219 -20.47 29.32 1.86
C TRP A 219 -19.23 28.53 1.48
N ILE A 220 -19.38 27.69 0.46
CA ILE A 220 -18.32 26.92 -0.16
C ILE A 220 -18.10 27.49 -1.57
N GLN A 221 -16.91 28.00 -1.84
CA GLN A 221 -16.54 28.55 -3.14
C GLN A 221 -15.30 27.86 -3.71
N ALA A 222 -15.35 27.51 -4.99
CA ALA A 222 -14.22 26.93 -5.72
C ALA A 222 -14.37 27.15 -7.22
N ASN A 223 -13.30 26.93 -7.99
CA ASN A 223 -13.32 26.94 -9.46
C ASN A 223 -13.29 25.54 -10.08
N SER A 224 -13.10 24.49 -9.27
CA SER A 224 -12.95 23.10 -9.72
C SER A 224 -13.71 22.13 -8.82
N ALA A 225 -13.95 20.91 -9.33
CA ALA A 225 -14.60 19.85 -8.55
C ALA A 225 -13.77 19.47 -7.32
N SER A 226 -12.45 19.41 -7.46
CA SER A 226 -11.50 19.12 -6.37
C SER A 226 -11.56 20.19 -5.27
N GLY A 227 -11.60 21.49 -5.62
CA GLY A 227 -11.74 22.56 -4.63
C GLY A 227 -13.04 22.44 -3.81
N PHE A 228 -14.16 22.08 -4.45
CA PHE A 228 -15.42 21.81 -3.73
C PHE A 228 -15.32 20.62 -2.77
N VAL A 229 -14.63 19.55 -3.17
CA VAL A 229 -14.35 18.39 -2.31
C VAL A 229 -13.46 18.80 -1.13
N TYR A 230 -12.39 19.56 -1.33
CA TYR A 230 -11.50 19.95 -0.23
C TYR A 230 -12.15 20.89 0.78
N ALA A 231 -13.01 21.81 0.31
CA ALA A 231 -13.84 22.61 1.21
C ALA A 231 -14.80 21.74 2.02
N THR A 232 -15.37 20.72 1.40
CA THR A 232 -16.25 19.74 2.07
C THR A 232 -15.47 18.91 3.09
N SER A 233 -14.23 18.51 2.79
CA SER A 233 -13.33 17.86 3.74
C SER A 233 -13.11 18.73 4.98
N SER A 234 -12.78 20.01 4.80
CA SER A 234 -12.62 20.95 5.92
C SER A 234 -13.91 21.11 6.71
N LEU A 235 -15.05 21.27 6.04
CA LEU A 235 -16.35 21.35 6.71
C LEU A 235 -16.66 20.11 7.54
N LEU A 236 -16.44 18.91 7.00
CA LEU A 236 -16.67 17.64 7.71
C LEU A 236 -15.78 17.47 8.95
N GLN A 237 -14.59 18.06 8.94
CA GLN A 237 -13.71 18.08 10.12
C GLN A 237 -14.12 19.12 11.18
N LEU A 238 -14.79 20.21 10.77
CA LEU A 238 -15.35 21.20 11.69
C LEU A 238 -16.61 20.71 12.41
N ILE A 239 -17.28 19.67 11.89
CA ILE A 239 -18.40 19.02 12.57
C ILE A 239 -17.86 18.26 13.80
N PRO A 240 -18.30 18.58 15.02
CA PRO A 240 -17.83 17.90 16.22
C PRO A 240 -18.13 16.39 16.19
N SER A 241 -17.28 15.59 16.82
CA SER A 241 -17.49 14.14 16.94
C SER A 241 -18.75 13.79 17.72
N LEU A 242 -19.07 14.56 18.77
CA LEU A 242 -20.27 14.37 19.59
C LEU A 242 -21.36 15.39 19.26
N PRO A 243 -22.64 14.99 19.28
CA PRO A 243 -23.75 15.91 19.08
C PRO A 243 -23.83 16.93 20.23
N SER A 244 -24.48 18.06 19.98
CA SER A 244 -24.73 19.06 21.01
C SER A 244 -25.72 18.53 22.06
N HIS A 245 -25.57 18.97 23.31
CA HIS A 245 -26.56 18.73 24.37
C HIS A 245 -27.82 19.61 24.25
N LYS A 246 -27.91 20.47 23.22
CA LYS A 246 -29.07 21.34 22.97
C LYS A 246 -30.15 20.61 22.18
N ALA A 247 -31.40 20.67 22.65
CA ALA A 247 -32.53 19.92 22.08
C ALA A 247 -32.82 20.22 20.60
N ASP A 248 -32.54 21.45 20.13
CA ASP A 248 -32.87 21.91 18.77
C ASP A 248 -31.66 22.03 17.81
N SER A 249 -30.47 21.58 18.23
CA SER A 249 -29.27 21.61 17.38
C SER A 249 -28.49 20.31 17.50
N THR A 250 -28.40 19.52 16.42
CA THR A 250 -27.70 18.23 16.47
C THR A 250 -26.19 18.43 16.53
N TYR A 251 -25.64 19.38 15.77
CA TYR A 251 -24.22 19.74 15.79
C TYR A 251 -24.03 21.26 15.77
N SER A 252 -22.94 21.74 16.38
CA SER A 252 -22.54 23.16 16.38
C SER A 252 -21.16 23.30 15.77
N ILE A 253 -21.08 23.93 14.61
CA ILE A 253 -19.85 24.14 13.85
C ILE A 253 -19.29 25.51 14.20
N PRO A 254 -18.01 25.65 14.61
CA PRO A 254 -17.43 26.96 14.87
C PRO A 254 -17.42 27.81 13.60
N MET A 255 -17.74 29.10 13.73
CA MET A 255 -17.64 30.02 12.61
C MET A 255 -16.16 30.27 12.25
N VAL A 256 -15.86 30.19 10.96
CA VAL A 256 -14.50 30.30 10.41
C VAL A 256 -14.52 30.94 9.03
N ASP A 257 -13.41 31.56 8.65
CA ASP A 257 -13.11 32.01 7.29
C ASP A 257 -11.80 31.35 6.84
N ILE A 258 -11.87 30.52 5.80
CA ILE A 258 -10.76 29.71 5.28
C ILE A 258 -10.54 30.07 3.80
N ASP A 259 -9.27 30.32 3.45
CA ASP A 259 -8.78 30.48 2.08
C ASP A 259 -7.58 29.54 1.92
N ASP A 260 -7.70 28.54 1.07
CA ASP A 260 -6.82 27.38 1.14
C ASP A 260 -6.64 26.68 -0.22
N GLN A 261 -5.50 26.04 -0.39
CA GLN A 261 -5.06 25.37 -1.62
C GLN A 261 -3.93 24.38 -1.29
N PRO A 262 -3.72 23.31 -2.07
CA PRO A 262 -2.67 22.34 -1.79
C PRO A 262 -1.26 22.88 -2.12
N HIS A 263 -0.25 22.34 -1.42
CA HIS A 263 1.17 22.57 -1.72
C HIS A 263 1.65 21.76 -2.94
N TYR A 264 1.31 20.46 -3.00
CA TYR A 264 1.62 19.57 -4.13
C TYR A 264 0.36 19.19 -4.90
N GLY A 265 0.46 19.05 -6.22
CA GLY A 265 -0.66 18.60 -7.07
C GLY A 265 -0.95 17.10 -6.97
N TYR A 266 0.07 16.27 -6.72
CA TYR A 266 -0.07 14.84 -6.49
C TYR A 266 0.01 14.51 -4.99
N ARG A 267 -1.02 13.86 -4.44
CA ARG A 267 -1.10 13.51 -3.01
C ARG A 267 -1.67 12.09 -2.89
N GLY A 268 -0.78 11.11 -2.97
CA GLY A 268 -1.13 9.72 -3.18
C GLY A 268 -1.09 8.84 -1.95
N MET A 269 -1.93 7.80 -1.95
CA MET A 269 -1.77 6.63 -1.10
C MET A 269 -1.86 5.37 -1.96
N MET A 270 -0.84 4.52 -1.89
CA MET A 270 -0.82 3.21 -2.51
C MET A 270 -1.28 2.13 -1.53
N LEU A 271 -2.13 1.23 -2.01
CA LEU A 271 -2.47 0.00 -1.30
C LEU A 271 -2.08 -1.23 -2.12
N ASP A 272 -1.21 -2.05 -1.55
CA ASP A 272 -0.91 -3.39 -2.02
C ASP A 272 -2.08 -4.34 -1.76
N CYS A 273 -2.71 -4.79 -2.85
CA CYS A 273 -3.69 -5.87 -2.85
C CYS A 273 -3.12 -7.19 -3.41
N GLY A 274 -1.91 -7.17 -3.99
CA GLY A 274 -1.22 -8.33 -4.53
C GLY A 274 -0.83 -9.31 -3.42
N ARG A 275 -0.21 -8.83 -2.34
CA ARG A 275 0.24 -9.69 -1.23
C ARG A 275 -0.91 -10.20 -0.39
N HIS A 276 -1.82 -9.33 0.05
CA HIS A 276 -3.06 -9.73 0.71
C HIS A 276 -4.27 -9.01 0.09
N PHE A 277 -5.35 -9.75 -0.15
CA PHE A 277 -6.58 -9.18 -0.69
C PHE A 277 -7.32 -8.30 0.33
N HIS A 278 -7.82 -7.15 -0.10
CA HIS A 278 -8.63 -6.23 0.70
C HIS A 278 -10.05 -6.14 0.12
N PRO A 279 -11.11 -6.45 0.86
CA PRO A 279 -12.47 -6.39 0.32
C PRO A 279 -12.87 -4.96 -0.06
N VAL A 280 -13.75 -4.83 -1.06
CA VAL A 280 -14.23 -3.53 -1.61
C VAL A 280 -14.67 -2.55 -0.52
N GLU A 281 -15.39 -3.01 0.49
CA GLU A 281 -15.86 -2.17 1.60
C GLU A 281 -14.71 -1.56 2.41
N ARG A 282 -13.60 -2.30 2.59
CA ARG A 282 -12.39 -1.76 3.23
C ARG A 282 -11.76 -0.66 2.37
N ILE A 283 -11.71 -0.86 1.05
CA ILE A 283 -11.19 0.14 0.11
C ILE A 283 -12.05 1.40 0.11
N LYS A 284 -13.38 1.27 0.07
CA LYS A 284 -14.29 2.42 0.19
C LYS A 284 -14.11 3.17 1.51
N HIS A 285 -13.93 2.46 2.62
CA HIS A 285 -13.66 3.09 3.90
C HIS A 285 -12.32 3.85 3.89
N LEU A 286 -11.27 3.27 3.28
CA LEU A 286 -10.00 3.98 3.08
C LEU A 286 -10.21 5.25 2.24
N LEU A 287 -10.94 5.17 1.12
CA LEU A 287 -11.24 6.32 0.25
C LEU A 287 -11.97 7.45 0.99
N ASP A 288 -12.89 7.12 1.92
CA ASP A 288 -13.51 8.12 2.79
C ASP A 288 -12.45 8.88 3.60
N GLN A 289 -11.46 8.18 4.15
CA GLN A 289 -10.39 8.78 4.95
C GLN A 289 -9.39 9.56 4.09
N LEU A 290 -8.99 9.03 2.92
CA LEU A 290 -8.12 9.76 1.98
C LEU A 290 -8.74 11.11 1.60
N ALA A 291 -10.03 11.12 1.27
CA ALA A 291 -10.77 12.34 0.93
C ALA A 291 -10.91 13.28 2.13
N ARG A 292 -11.24 12.73 3.31
CA ARG A 292 -11.31 13.51 4.55
C ARG A 292 -10.00 14.24 4.81
N TYR A 293 -8.86 13.62 4.53
CA TYR A 293 -7.52 14.18 4.70
C TYR A 293 -6.93 14.75 3.38
N LYS A 294 -7.77 15.09 2.40
CA LYS A 294 -7.41 15.81 1.16
C LYS A 294 -6.32 15.16 0.28
N LEU A 295 -6.13 13.85 0.41
CA LEU A 295 -5.39 13.05 -0.57
C LEU A 295 -6.27 12.88 -1.81
N ASN A 296 -5.68 12.93 -3.00
CA ASN A 296 -6.41 12.97 -4.28
C ASN A 296 -6.11 11.81 -5.20
N THR A 297 -5.18 10.93 -4.83
CA THR A 297 -4.82 9.76 -5.64
C THR A 297 -4.82 8.50 -4.79
N PHE A 298 -5.49 7.47 -5.29
CA PHE A 298 -5.40 6.10 -4.82
C PHE A 298 -4.64 5.28 -5.85
N HIS A 299 -3.42 4.88 -5.51
CA HIS A 299 -2.60 4.00 -6.33
C HIS A 299 -2.93 2.54 -5.97
N TRP A 300 -3.53 1.81 -6.90
CA TRP A 300 -4.05 0.48 -6.65
C TRP A 300 -3.09 -0.58 -7.19
N HIS A 301 -2.24 -1.09 -6.30
CA HIS A 301 -1.29 -2.15 -6.61
C HIS A 301 -2.03 -3.51 -6.67
N LEU A 302 -2.38 -3.93 -7.88
CA LEU A 302 -3.36 -4.99 -8.16
C LEU A 302 -2.74 -6.35 -8.49
N THR A 303 -1.45 -6.40 -8.76
CA THR A 303 -0.78 -7.59 -9.31
C THR A 303 0.59 -7.75 -8.68
N ASP A 304 0.89 -8.94 -8.19
CA ASP A 304 2.23 -9.30 -7.74
C ASP A 304 2.46 -10.81 -7.85
N ASP A 305 3.60 -11.29 -7.34
CA ASP A 305 3.97 -12.70 -7.30
C ASP A 305 2.95 -13.56 -6.54
N GLU A 306 2.40 -13.03 -5.45
CA GLU A 306 1.50 -13.75 -4.54
C GLU A 306 0.01 -13.62 -4.89
N GLY A 307 -0.30 -12.84 -5.91
CA GLY A 307 -1.56 -12.99 -6.61
C GLY A 307 -1.98 -11.84 -7.51
N TRP A 308 -2.97 -12.16 -8.33
CA TRP A 308 -3.54 -11.31 -9.35
C TRP A 308 -4.98 -10.93 -8.98
N ARG A 309 -5.27 -9.63 -8.88
CA ARG A 309 -6.51 -9.14 -8.25
C ARG A 309 -7.51 -8.50 -9.20
N ILE A 310 -7.27 -8.46 -10.50
CA ILE A 310 -8.15 -7.81 -11.46
C ILE A 310 -8.71 -8.81 -12.48
N GLU A 311 -10.02 -8.77 -12.70
CA GLU A 311 -10.64 -9.55 -13.78
C GLU A 311 -10.22 -9.05 -15.17
N ILE A 312 -9.72 -9.97 -16.00
CA ILE A 312 -9.36 -9.76 -17.41
C ILE A 312 -10.12 -10.79 -18.26
N ASP A 313 -11.00 -10.32 -19.13
CA ASP A 313 -11.90 -11.17 -19.91
C ASP A 313 -11.12 -12.04 -20.91
N ALA A 314 -10.04 -11.51 -21.48
CA ALA A 314 -9.15 -12.25 -22.37
C ALA A 314 -8.41 -13.40 -21.67
N TYR A 315 -8.25 -13.33 -20.35
CA TYR A 315 -7.49 -14.31 -19.55
C TYR A 315 -8.16 -14.63 -18.21
N PRO A 316 -9.29 -15.37 -18.21
CA PRO A 316 -9.99 -15.76 -16.97
C PRO A 316 -9.12 -16.56 -16.00
N GLU A 317 -8.08 -17.24 -16.48
CA GLU A 317 -7.11 -17.96 -15.67
C GLU A 317 -6.40 -17.08 -14.65
N LEU A 318 -6.19 -15.79 -14.96
CA LEU A 318 -5.53 -14.86 -14.04
C LEU A 318 -6.30 -14.69 -12.72
N THR A 319 -7.62 -14.83 -12.73
CA THR A 319 -8.42 -14.80 -11.49
C THR A 319 -8.91 -16.18 -11.04
N ARG A 320 -9.04 -17.14 -11.96
CA ARG A 320 -9.36 -18.54 -11.60
C ARG A 320 -8.23 -19.22 -10.85
N ILE A 321 -6.98 -18.93 -11.23
CA ILE A 321 -5.74 -19.46 -10.64
C ILE A 321 -5.04 -18.33 -9.88
N GLY A 322 -4.63 -17.27 -10.57
CA GLY A 322 -3.76 -16.22 -10.03
C GLY A 322 -4.29 -15.47 -8.82
N ALA A 323 -5.61 -15.44 -8.60
CA ALA A 323 -6.21 -14.82 -7.42
C ALA A 323 -6.15 -15.68 -6.16
N TRP A 324 -5.73 -16.95 -6.25
CA TRP A 324 -5.83 -17.93 -5.16
C TRP A 324 -4.49 -18.63 -4.92
N ARG A 325 -4.15 -18.78 -3.64
CA ARG A 325 -2.98 -19.52 -3.19
C ARG A 325 -3.33 -20.42 -2.01
N GLY A 326 -2.56 -21.47 -1.78
CA GLY A 326 -2.81 -22.42 -0.71
C GLY A 326 -1.99 -23.69 -0.87
N PRO A 327 -1.99 -24.59 0.14
CA PRO A 327 -1.16 -25.78 0.13
C PRO A 327 -1.52 -26.77 -0.98
N ASN A 328 -2.72 -26.64 -1.55
CA ASN A 328 -3.25 -27.47 -2.64
C ASN A 328 -3.64 -26.65 -3.88
N GLU A 329 -3.12 -25.43 -4.02
CA GLU A 329 -3.34 -24.57 -5.20
C GLU A 329 -2.06 -24.50 -6.06
N THR A 330 -2.17 -24.03 -7.31
CA THR A 330 -1.00 -23.83 -8.19
C THR A 330 -0.02 -22.83 -7.61
N ILE A 331 -0.53 -21.76 -6.97
CA ILE A 331 0.29 -20.79 -6.25
C ILE A 331 0.40 -21.25 -4.79
N LEU A 332 1.63 -21.45 -4.34
CA LEU A 332 1.91 -21.89 -2.96
C LEU A 332 1.51 -20.80 -1.94
N PRO A 333 1.21 -21.18 -0.68
CA PRO A 333 0.90 -20.21 0.36
C PRO A 333 2.02 -19.19 0.55
N GLN A 334 1.70 -17.96 0.95
CA GLN A 334 2.69 -16.91 1.17
C GLN A 334 2.27 -16.01 2.34
N PHE A 335 3.25 -15.62 3.16
CA PHE A 335 3.22 -14.74 4.32
C PHE A 335 2.30 -15.12 5.50
N THR A 336 1.01 -15.40 5.25
CA THR A 336 0.06 -15.90 6.25
C THR A 336 -0.90 -16.93 5.67
N THR A 337 -1.78 -17.51 6.48
CA THR A 337 -2.85 -18.44 6.07
C THR A 337 -2.33 -19.71 5.40
N ILE A 338 -1.21 -20.24 5.90
CA ILE A 338 -0.41 -21.29 5.27
C ILE A 338 -1.20 -22.59 4.98
N SER A 339 -2.22 -22.87 5.80
CA SER A 339 -2.95 -24.13 5.84
C SER A 339 -4.27 -24.10 5.07
N GLN A 340 -4.62 -22.98 4.43
CA GLN A 340 -5.91 -22.83 3.75
C GLN A 340 -5.75 -22.19 2.38
N ARG A 341 -6.77 -22.38 1.53
CA ARG A 341 -6.94 -21.57 0.33
C ARG A 341 -7.22 -20.13 0.75
N TYR A 342 -6.41 -19.20 0.26
CA TYR A 342 -6.52 -17.77 0.50
C TYR A 342 -6.52 -17.01 -0.82
N GLY A 343 -7.31 -15.94 -0.91
CA GLY A 343 -7.36 -15.14 -2.12
C GLY A 343 -8.59 -14.26 -2.25
N GLY A 344 -8.78 -13.80 -3.47
CA GLY A 344 -9.82 -12.85 -3.86
C GLY A 344 -9.34 -11.97 -5.02
N PHE A 345 -10.29 -11.42 -5.76
CA PHE A 345 -10.06 -10.48 -6.85
C PHE A 345 -11.27 -9.54 -6.96
N TYR A 346 -11.09 -8.46 -7.71
CA TYR A 346 -12.12 -7.48 -8.02
C TYR A 346 -12.65 -7.73 -9.43
N SER A 347 -13.95 -7.95 -9.54
CA SER A 347 -14.63 -7.95 -10.84
C SER A 347 -14.57 -6.56 -11.47
N LYS A 348 -14.72 -6.49 -12.79
CA LYS A 348 -14.79 -5.18 -13.48
C LYS A 348 -15.94 -4.32 -12.96
N GLN A 349 -17.04 -4.93 -12.52
CA GLN A 349 -18.17 -4.19 -11.98
C GLN A 349 -17.87 -3.57 -10.61
N GLU A 350 -17.18 -4.31 -9.73
CA GLU A 350 -16.71 -3.77 -8.45
C GLU A 350 -15.69 -2.65 -8.67
N ILE A 351 -14.77 -2.80 -9.61
CA ILE A 351 -13.81 -1.74 -9.96
C ILE A 351 -14.54 -0.47 -10.43
N ARG A 352 -15.54 -0.59 -11.33
CA ARG A 352 -16.34 0.57 -11.78
C ARG A 352 -17.07 1.25 -10.62
N ASP A 353 -17.61 0.46 -9.69
CA ASP A 353 -18.29 0.98 -8.50
C ASP A 353 -17.31 1.73 -7.57
N VAL A 354 -16.11 1.18 -7.34
CA VAL A 354 -15.06 1.85 -6.56
C VAL A 354 -14.58 3.15 -7.25
N ILE A 355 -14.42 3.15 -8.58
CA ILE A 355 -14.06 4.35 -9.35
C ILE A 355 -15.14 5.43 -9.20
N ALA A 356 -16.42 5.08 -9.33
CA ALA A 356 -17.51 6.03 -9.15
C ALA A 356 -17.56 6.58 -7.72
N TYR A 357 -17.34 5.71 -6.72
CA TYR A 357 -17.28 6.09 -5.32
C TYR A 357 -16.12 7.06 -5.01
N ALA A 358 -14.95 6.82 -5.61
CA ALA A 358 -13.77 7.67 -5.50
C ALA A 358 -13.96 9.03 -6.19
N ALA A 359 -14.68 9.07 -7.32
CA ALA A 359 -14.92 10.29 -8.08
C ALA A 359 -15.75 11.33 -7.28
N ASP A 360 -16.78 10.90 -6.53
CA ASP A 360 -17.53 11.78 -5.62
C ASP A 360 -16.65 12.41 -4.52
N ARG A 361 -15.52 11.76 -4.23
CA ARG A 361 -14.52 12.14 -3.22
C ARG A 361 -13.31 12.85 -3.79
N GLY A 362 -13.33 13.20 -5.08
CA GLY A 362 -12.20 13.85 -5.75
C GLY A 362 -10.93 13.00 -5.77
N ILE A 363 -11.06 11.66 -5.68
CA ILE A 363 -9.94 10.73 -5.72
C ILE A 363 -9.85 10.10 -7.10
N MET A 364 -8.69 10.25 -7.74
CA MET A 364 -8.30 9.54 -8.94
C MET A 364 -7.74 8.17 -8.57
N ILE A 365 -8.16 7.12 -9.29
CA ILE A 365 -7.61 5.77 -9.11
C ILE A 365 -6.64 5.45 -10.24
N ILE A 366 -5.39 5.14 -9.89
CA ILE A 366 -4.35 4.71 -10.82
C ILE A 366 -4.16 3.20 -10.62
N PRO A 367 -4.41 2.35 -11.63
CA PRO A 367 -4.11 0.93 -11.54
C PRO A 367 -2.62 0.68 -11.76
N GLU A 368 -2.09 -0.35 -11.11
CA GLU A 368 -0.78 -0.91 -11.38
C GLU A 368 -0.88 -2.33 -11.94
N ILE A 369 -0.15 -2.58 -13.02
CA ILE A 369 0.13 -3.92 -13.57
C ILE A 369 1.64 -4.07 -13.64
N ASP A 370 2.22 -4.74 -12.65
CA ASP A 370 3.67 -4.82 -12.48
C ASP A 370 4.33 -5.77 -13.50
N ILE A 371 5.27 -5.24 -14.28
CA ILE A 371 6.06 -5.98 -15.27
C ILE A 371 7.49 -5.40 -15.41
N PRO A 372 8.49 -6.20 -15.84
CA PRO A 372 8.46 -7.66 -16.02
C PRO A 372 8.72 -8.43 -14.73
N GLY A 373 9.10 -7.75 -13.65
CA GLY A 373 9.20 -8.31 -12.30
C GLY A 373 7.84 -8.67 -11.73
N HIS A 374 7.82 -9.24 -10.52
CA HIS A 374 6.59 -9.42 -9.74
C HIS A 374 5.43 -10.12 -10.49
N CYS A 375 5.76 -11.03 -11.40
CA CYS A 375 4.81 -11.60 -12.36
C CYS A 375 4.46 -13.06 -12.09
N ARG A 376 4.88 -13.66 -10.96
CA ARG A 376 4.72 -15.10 -10.73
C ARG A 376 3.27 -15.56 -10.82
N ALA A 377 2.32 -14.81 -10.28
CA ALA A 377 0.90 -15.16 -10.35
C ALA A 377 0.38 -15.20 -11.79
N ALA A 378 0.82 -14.28 -12.64
CA ALA A 378 0.47 -14.27 -14.06
C ALA A 378 1.13 -15.44 -14.81
N ILE A 379 2.42 -15.67 -14.58
CA ILE A 379 3.20 -16.76 -15.22
C ILE A 379 2.57 -18.12 -14.91
N LEU A 380 2.23 -18.38 -13.64
CA LEU A 380 1.61 -19.65 -13.23
C LEU A 380 0.17 -19.81 -13.71
N SER A 381 -0.52 -18.70 -13.99
CA SER A 381 -1.88 -18.74 -14.55
C SER A 381 -1.89 -18.99 -16.05
N LEU A 382 -0.86 -18.52 -16.77
CA LEU A 382 -0.76 -18.57 -18.23
C LEU A 382 0.56 -19.19 -18.70
N PRO A 383 0.90 -20.42 -18.26
CA PRO A 383 2.21 -21.02 -18.53
C PRO A 383 2.50 -21.18 -20.02
N ASP A 384 1.47 -21.51 -20.82
CA ASP A 384 1.59 -21.69 -22.28
C ASP A 384 2.01 -20.42 -23.03
N LEU A 385 1.78 -19.24 -22.43
CA LEU A 385 2.15 -17.95 -23.02
C LEU A 385 3.46 -17.40 -22.43
N LEU A 386 3.69 -17.63 -21.14
CA LEU A 386 4.65 -16.85 -20.35
C LEU A 386 5.89 -17.63 -19.91
N ILE A 387 5.91 -18.96 -20.04
CA ILE A 387 7.08 -19.78 -19.72
C ILE A 387 7.92 -20.03 -20.98
N ASP A 388 9.21 -19.73 -20.90
CA ASP A 388 10.21 -20.17 -21.89
C ASP A 388 10.79 -21.51 -21.41
N PRO A 389 10.41 -22.66 -21.99
CA PRO A 389 10.88 -23.95 -21.52
C PRO A 389 12.37 -24.20 -21.77
N GLU A 390 13.01 -23.40 -22.63
CA GLU A 390 14.44 -23.51 -22.95
C GLU A 390 15.31 -22.55 -22.13
N ASP A 391 14.70 -21.65 -21.34
CA ASP A 391 15.44 -20.76 -20.44
C ASP A 391 15.99 -21.54 -19.24
N LYS A 392 17.31 -21.47 -19.06
CA LYS A 392 18.04 -22.10 -17.96
C LYS A 392 18.70 -21.08 -17.04
N SER A 393 18.31 -19.81 -17.15
CA SER A 393 18.79 -18.76 -16.27
C SER A 393 18.55 -19.09 -14.81
N VAL A 394 19.61 -18.97 -14.01
CA VAL A 394 19.54 -19.11 -12.56
C VAL A 394 19.57 -17.71 -11.95
N TYR A 395 18.46 -17.31 -11.35
CA TYR A 395 18.31 -16.05 -10.65
C TYR A 395 17.49 -16.25 -9.37
N ARG A 396 17.51 -15.22 -8.51
CA ARG A 396 16.64 -15.15 -7.34
C ARG A 396 16.19 -13.71 -7.15
N SER A 397 14.89 -13.46 -7.10
CA SER A 397 14.31 -12.15 -6.76
C SER A 397 14.56 -11.80 -5.29
N ILE A 398 14.31 -10.55 -4.93
CA ILE A 398 14.42 -10.08 -3.54
C ILE A 398 13.49 -10.87 -2.61
N GLN A 399 12.33 -11.30 -3.11
CA GLN A 399 11.32 -12.08 -2.38
C GLN A 399 11.62 -13.58 -2.33
N ASN A 400 12.72 -14.05 -2.93
CA ASN A 400 13.15 -15.45 -3.00
C ASN A 400 12.38 -16.33 -3.99
N TYR A 401 11.96 -15.77 -5.13
CA TYR A 401 11.48 -16.54 -6.28
C TYR A 401 12.57 -16.71 -7.34
N SER A 402 12.45 -17.76 -8.15
CA SER A 402 13.37 -18.07 -9.25
C SER A 402 12.63 -18.30 -10.58
N ASP A 403 11.35 -17.97 -10.62
CA ASP A 403 10.39 -18.29 -11.68
C ASP A 403 9.37 -17.16 -11.90
N ASN A 404 9.71 -15.93 -11.54
CA ASN A 404 8.76 -14.81 -11.41
C ASN A 404 8.92 -13.66 -12.42
N ILE A 405 9.78 -13.81 -13.43
CA ILE A 405 10.10 -12.73 -14.37
C ILE A 405 9.58 -13.04 -15.77
N LEU A 406 8.84 -12.11 -16.38
CA LEU A 406 8.38 -12.26 -17.76
C LEU A 406 9.57 -12.30 -18.73
N SER A 407 9.53 -13.22 -19.71
CA SER A 407 10.54 -13.26 -20.76
C SER A 407 10.20 -12.26 -21.88
N PRO A 408 11.10 -11.31 -22.19
CA PRO A 408 10.90 -10.33 -23.26
C PRO A 408 11.08 -10.95 -24.66
N ALA A 409 11.50 -12.21 -24.78
CA ALA A 409 11.68 -12.87 -26.07
C ALA A 409 10.48 -13.72 -26.53
N LEU A 410 9.47 -13.88 -25.67
CA LEU A 410 8.28 -14.66 -25.99
C LEU A 410 7.20 -13.78 -26.62
N LYS A 411 6.64 -14.22 -27.75
CA LYS A 411 5.46 -13.58 -28.36
C LYS A 411 4.24 -13.58 -27.43
N GLY A 412 4.15 -14.58 -26.55
CA GLY A 412 3.10 -14.69 -25.55
C GLY A 412 3.14 -13.52 -24.56
N THR A 413 4.32 -13.07 -24.14
CA THR A 413 4.49 -11.90 -23.26
C THR A 413 3.88 -10.62 -23.85
N TYR A 414 4.18 -10.32 -25.11
CA TYR A 414 3.61 -9.13 -25.77
C TYR A 414 2.09 -9.25 -25.97
N SER A 415 1.59 -10.46 -26.26
CA SER A 415 0.15 -10.72 -26.39
C SER A 415 -0.57 -10.54 -25.06
N PHE A 416 0.02 -11.05 -23.98
CA PHE A 416 -0.45 -10.90 -22.61
C PHE A 416 -0.53 -9.41 -22.22
N ILE A 417 0.58 -8.67 -22.32
CA ILE A 417 0.65 -7.25 -22.00
C ILE A 417 -0.37 -6.46 -22.82
N SER A 418 -0.47 -6.74 -24.13
CA SER A 418 -1.40 -6.05 -25.02
C SER A 418 -2.85 -6.22 -24.57
N ASN A 419 -3.28 -7.45 -24.34
CA ASN A 419 -4.67 -7.75 -24.01
C ASN A 419 -5.03 -7.25 -22.61
N VAL A 420 -4.16 -7.45 -21.61
CA VAL A 420 -4.37 -6.91 -20.25
C VAL A 420 -4.47 -5.39 -20.29
N LEU A 421 -3.50 -4.70 -20.88
CA LEU A 421 -3.49 -3.24 -20.88
C LEU A 421 -4.59 -2.63 -21.75
N ASN A 422 -5.05 -3.31 -22.79
CA ASN A 422 -6.25 -2.89 -23.52
C ASN A 422 -7.46 -2.80 -22.59
N GLU A 423 -7.71 -3.83 -21.78
CA GLU A 423 -8.85 -3.88 -20.86
C GLU A 423 -8.68 -2.94 -19.67
N VAL A 424 -7.48 -2.88 -19.09
CA VAL A 424 -7.17 -1.98 -17.96
C VAL A 424 -7.27 -0.51 -18.42
N CYS A 425 -6.78 -0.17 -19.60
CA CYS A 425 -6.88 1.20 -20.11
C CYS A 425 -8.34 1.62 -20.37
N GLU A 426 -9.20 0.69 -20.79
CA GLU A 426 -10.64 0.94 -20.96
C GLU A 426 -11.35 1.08 -19.62
N LEU A 427 -11.00 0.25 -18.63
CA LEU A 427 -11.68 0.17 -17.34
C LEU A 427 -11.41 1.39 -16.46
N PHE A 428 -10.18 1.91 -16.45
CA PHE A 428 -9.77 3.01 -15.58
C PHE A 428 -9.77 4.34 -16.34
N PRO A 429 -10.54 5.35 -15.90
CA PRO A 429 -10.63 6.64 -16.58
C PRO A 429 -9.39 7.52 -16.38
N ALA A 430 -8.57 7.24 -15.36
CA ALA A 430 -7.35 8.00 -15.10
C ALA A 430 -6.44 8.04 -16.34
N PRO A 431 -5.76 9.17 -16.63
CA PRO A 431 -4.87 9.29 -17.77
C PRO A 431 -3.52 8.60 -17.54
N TYR A 432 -3.42 7.74 -16.51
CA TYR A 432 -2.19 7.12 -16.05
C TYR A 432 -2.37 5.63 -15.84
N ILE A 433 -1.31 4.86 -16.11
CA ILE A 433 -1.18 3.43 -15.76
C ILE A 433 0.21 3.25 -15.15
N HIS A 434 0.29 2.64 -13.97
CA HIS A 434 1.55 2.23 -13.38
C HIS A 434 1.93 0.84 -13.89
N ILE A 435 3.19 0.66 -14.30
CA ILE A 435 3.68 -0.61 -14.86
C ILE A 435 4.68 -1.33 -13.97
N GLY A 436 4.88 -0.85 -12.74
CA GLY A 436 5.88 -1.36 -11.81
C GLY A 436 7.30 -1.15 -12.30
N ALA A 437 7.95 -2.24 -12.69
CA ALA A 437 9.33 -2.35 -13.21
C ALA A 437 10.46 -2.34 -12.18
N ASP A 438 10.12 -2.58 -10.93
CA ASP A 438 11.06 -2.73 -9.82
C ASP A 438 11.71 -4.13 -9.77
N GLU A 439 12.81 -4.19 -9.03
CA GLU A 439 13.46 -5.41 -8.51
C GLU A 439 13.74 -6.57 -9.49
N VAL A 440 13.85 -6.30 -10.80
CA VAL A 440 14.28 -7.32 -11.78
C VAL A 440 15.67 -7.86 -11.40
N PRO A 441 15.80 -9.15 -11.06
CA PRO A 441 17.01 -9.68 -10.45
C PRO A 441 18.16 -9.79 -11.45
N VAL A 442 19.38 -9.69 -10.95
CA VAL A 442 20.57 -10.02 -11.75
C VAL A 442 20.56 -11.51 -12.10
N GLY A 443 20.90 -11.84 -13.36
CA GLY A 443 20.98 -13.22 -13.85
C GLY A 443 19.81 -13.64 -14.73
N VAL A 444 18.71 -12.88 -14.77
CA VAL A 444 17.57 -13.15 -15.66
C VAL A 444 17.99 -13.12 -17.13
N TRP A 445 17.37 -13.99 -17.92
CA TRP A 445 17.51 -14.06 -19.39
C TRP A 445 18.92 -14.36 -19.94
N THR A 446 19.91 -14.55 -19.06
CA THR A 446 21.32 -14.82 -19.40
C THR A 446 21.52 -16.14 -20.14
N ASP A 447 20.68 -17.15 -19.87
CA ASP A 447 20.73 -18.50 -20.47
C ASP A 447 19.40 -18.88 -21.12
N SER A 448 18.70 -17.87 -21.69
CA SER A 448 17.57 -18.07 -22.61
C SER A 448 18.07 -17.93 -24.06
N PRO A 449 18.01 -19.00 -24.88
CA PRO A 449 18.36 -18.92 -26.30
C PRO A 449 17.51 -17.90 -27.06
N ALA A 450 16.24 -17.71 -26.67
CA ALA A 450 15.34 -16.74 -27.28
C ALA A 450 15.77 -15.29 -26.96
N CYS A 451 16.11 -15.01 -25.70
CA CYS A 451 16.63 -13.69 -25.30
C CYS A 451 17.99 -13.39 -25.93
N GLN A 452 18.90 -14.36 -26.01
CA GLN A 452 20.18 -14.20 -26.70
C GLN A 452 20.01 -13.83 -28.18
N LYS A 453 19.04 -14.46 -28.85
CA LYS A 453 18.68 -14.12 -30.23
C LYS A 453 18.12 -12.69 -30.33
N LEU A 454 17.19 -12.31 -29.46
CA LEU A 454 16.61 -10.96 -29.45
C LEU A 454 17.69 -9.89 -29.19
N MET A 455 18.61 -10.15 -28.26
CA MET A 455 19.76 -9.28 -28.02
C MET A 455 20.63 -9.12 -29.26
N ALA A 456 20.92 -10.21 -29.98
CA ALA A 456 21.70 -10.16 -31.22
C ALA A 456 21.00 -9.39 -32.35
N GLU A 457 19.67 -9.53 -32.47
CA GLU A 457 18.86 -8.82 -33.47
C GLU A 457 18.84 -7.30 -33.23
N HIS A 458 18.83 -6.87 -31.96
CA HIS A 458 18.79 -5.46 -31.59
C HIS A 458 20.14 -4.85 -31.19
N GLY A 459 21.21 -5.64 -31.18
CA GLY A 459 22.56 -5.21 -30.80
C GLY A 459 22.74 -4.90 -29.31
N TYR A 460 21.88 -5.44 -28.43
CA TYR A 460 22.00 -5.24 -26.98
C TYR A 460 23.22 -5.95 -26.41
N GLN A 461 23.88 -5.32 -25.45
CA GLN A 461 25.12 -5.82 -24.83
C GLN A 461 24.91 -6.35 -23.41
N ASP A 462 23.87 -5.87 -22.74
CA ASP A 462 23.48 -6.27 -21.38
C ASP A 462 22.05 -6.80 -21.38
N PRO A 463 21.75 -7.98 -20.80
CA PRO A 463 20.38 -8.47 -20.63
C PRO A 463 19.43 -7.45 -19.98
N LYS A 464 19.92 -6.53 -19.13
CA LYS A 464 19.10 -5.44 -18.58
C LYS A 464 18.48 -4.55 -19.64
N GLU A 465 19.08 -4.43 -20.83
CA GLU A 465 18.49 -3.67 -21.93
C GLU A 465 17.18 -4.30 -22.44
N LEU A 466 16.98 -5.60 -22.21
CA LEU A 466 15.74 -6.30 -22.56
C LEU A 466 14.55 -5.86 -21.69
N GLN A 467 14.79 -5.49 -20.42
CA GLN A 467 13.76 -4.89 -19.58
C GLN A 467 13.26 -3.60 -20.24
N GLY A 468 14.19 -2.70 -20.58
CA GLY A 468 13.85 -1.47 -21.28
C GLY A 468 13.20 -1.69 -22.65
N HIS A 469 13.50 -2.81 -23.34
CA HIS A 469 12.82 -3.19 -24.57
C HIS A 469 11.33 -3.47 -24.34
N LEU A 470 10.99 -4.25 -23.32
CA LEU A 470 9.61 -4.56 -22.99
C LEU A 470 8.85 -3.33 -22.48
N LEU A 471 9.50 -2.49 -21.67
CA LEU A 471 8.90 -1.27 -21.15
C LEU A 471 8.62 -0.24 -22.25
N ARG A 472 9.46 -0.12 -23.28
CA ARG A 472 9.14 0.74 -24.45
C ARG A 472 7.90 0.29 -25.20
N PHE A 473 7.81 -1.01 -25.48
CA PHE A 473 6.61 -1.57 -26.10
C PHE A 473 5.35 -1.24 -25.28
N THR A 474 5.47 -1.36 -23.96
CA THR A 474 4.40 -1.05 -23.02
C THR A 474 4.04 0.43 -23.02
N GLU A 475 5.04 1.32 -23.01
CA GLU A 475 4.87 2.77 -23.11
C GLU A 475 4.12 3.16 -24.39
N GLU A 476 4.59 2.68 -25.54
CA GLU A 476 3.96 2.94 -26.85
C GLU A 476 2.50 2.46 -26.90
N LEU A 477 2.22 1.31 -26.29
CA LEU A 477 0.85 0.79 -26.18
C LEU A 477 -0.02 1.70 -25.31
N ILE A 478 0.44 2.09 -24.12
CA ILE A 478 -0.29 2.98 -23.20
C ILE A 478 -0.54 4.35 -23.86
N GLU A 479 0.46 4.90 -24.54
CA GLU A 479 0.34 6.15 -25.30
C GLU A 479 -0.66 6.04 -26.44
N SER A 480 -0.72 4.90 -27.14
CA SER A 480 -1.72 4.65 -28.19
C SER A 480 -3.17 4.66 -27.66
N LYS A 481 -3.35 4.48 -26.34
CA LYS A 481 -4.64 4.58 -25.63
C LYS A 481 -4.90 5.97 -25.04
N GLY A 482 -4.02 6.94 -25.30
CA GLY A 482 -4.14 8.31 -24.80
C GLY A 482 -3.83 8.43 -23.30
N LYS A 483 -3.03 7.51 -22.75
CA LYS A 483 -2.59 7.52 -21.35
C LYS A 483 -1.08 7.70 -21.26
N ARG A 484 -0.59 8.06 -20.08
CA ARG A 484 0.83 8.28 -19.76
C ARG A 484 1.30 7.18 -18.80
N MET A 485 2.46 6.60 -19.09
CA MET A 485 3.05 5.54 -18.28
C MET A 485 3.64 6.10 -16.97
N MET A 486 3.50 5.33 -15.90
CA MET A 486 4.17 5.55 -14.61
C MET A 486 4.96 4.29 -14.25
N GLY A 487 6.07 4.42 -13.53
CA GLY A 487 6.85 3.28 -13.06
C GLY A 487 7.76 3.62 -11.88
N TRP A 488 8.22 2.59 -11.18
CA TRP A 488 9.25 2.72 -10.16
C TRP A 488 10.57 3.21 -10.78
N GLU A 489 11.47 3.76 -9.97
CA GLU A 489 12.72 4.39 -10.41
C GLU A 489 13.61 3.52 -11.30
N GLU A 490 13.55 2.21 -11.11
CA GLU A 490 14.23 1.21 -11.95
C GLU A 490 13.79 1.24 -13.41
N ALA A 491 12.59 1.74 -13.72
CA ALA A 491 12.14 1.94 -15.10
C ALA A 491 13.08 2.84 -15.90
N THR A 492 13.85 3.71 -15.22
CA THR A 492 14.85 4.59 -15.87
C THR A 492 16.13 3.85 -16.29
N HIS A 493 16.35 2.61 -15.82
CA HIS A 493 17.54 1.84 -16.12
C HIS A 493 17.66 1.54 -17.63
N GLY A 494 18.88 1.69 -18.15
CA GLY A 494 19.17 1.53 -19.57
C GLY A 494 18.72 2.71 -20.45
N GLU A 495 18.16 3.78 -19.86
CA GLU A 495 17.66 4.99 -20.57
C GLU A 495 16.66 4.66 -21.68
N LYS A 496 15.82 3.65 -21.44
CA LYS A 496 14.98 3.08 -22.48
C LYS A 496 13.55 3.60 -22.45
N VAL A 497 13.01 4.07 -21.33
CA VAL A 497 11.68 4.72 -21.29
C VAL A 497 11.78 6.21 -21.60
N SER A 498 10.77 6.75 -22.27
CA SER A 498 10.76 8.16 -22.67
C SER A 498 10.67 9.09 -21.45
N LYS A 499 11.09 10.35 -21.62
CA LYS A 499 10.93 11.39 -20.57
C LYS A 499 9.46 11.75 -20.28
N ASN A 500 8.54 11.24 -21.08
CA ASN A 500 7.12 11.30 -20.80
C ASN A 500 6.71 10.28 -19.72
N THR A 501 7.53 9.31 -19.32
CA THR A 501 7.19 8.47 -18.16
C THR A 501 7.32 9.27 -16.85
N ILE A 502 6.37 9.09 -15.91
CA ILE A 502 6.47 9.64 -14.54
C ILE A 502 7.11 8.60 -13.64
N ILE A 503 8.08 9.01 -12.84
CA ILE A 503 8.88 8.09 -12.02
C ILE A 503 8.52 8.19 -10.54
N PHE A 504 8.31 7.04 -9.90
CA PHE A 504 8.08 6.94 -8.46
C PHE A 504 9.40 6.58 -7.79
N SER A 505 9.99 7.54 -7.07
CA SER A 505 11.27 7.33 -6.40
C SER A 505 11.06 6.83 -4.98
N TRP A 506 11.54 5.61 -4.73
CA TRP A 506 11.30 4.88 -3.50
C TRP A 506 12.57 4.47 -2.76
N GLN A 507 13.70 4.24 -3.45
CA GLN A 507 14.92 3.80 -2.76
C GLN A 507 15.51 4.92 -1.91
N SER A 508 15.50 6.16 -2.43
CA SER A 508 15.98 7.33 -1.70
C SER A 508 15.60 8.63 -2.41
N GLU A 509 15.68 9.76 -1.70
CA GLU A 509 15.54 11.07 -2.35
C GLU A 509 16.64 11.35 -3.39
N GLN A 510 17.83 10.80 -3.18
CA GLN A 510 18.96 11.00 -4.09
C GLN A 510 18.70 10.35 -5.45
N ALA A 511 18.10 9.15 -5.47
CA ALA A 511 17.66 8.51 -6.71
C ALA A 511 16.60 9.37 -7.44
N GLY A 512 15.67 9.96 -6.68
CA GLY A 512 14.69 10.92 -7.22
C GLY A 512 15.34 12.15 -7.85
N LEU A 513 16.34 12.74 -7.19
CA LEU A 513 17.10 13.87 -7.73
C LEU A 513 17.84 13.49 -9.02
N GLU A 514 18.42 12.30 -9.09
CA GLU A 514 19.06 11.79 -10.31
C GLU A 514 18.07 11.62 -11.47
N CYS A 515 16.84 11.18 -11.18
CA CYS A 515 15.77 11.11 -12.17
C CYS A 515 15.36 12.51 -12.66
N ILE A 516 15.23 13.49 -11.77
CA ILE A 516 14.94 14.89 -12.12
C ILE A 516 16.04 15.44 -13.03
N GLN A 517 17.31 15.21 -12.69
CA GLN A 517 18.45 15.68 -13.49
C GLN A 517 18.51 15.05 -14.88
N LYS A 518 17.92 13.86 -15.04
CA LYS A 518 17.71 13.19 -16.32
C LYS A 518 16.45 13.66 -17.07
N GLY A 519 15.69 14.60 -16.50
CA GLY A 519 14.53 15.25 -17.12
C GLY A 519 13.18 14.54 -16.91
N TYR A 520 13.07 13.66 -15.91
CA TYR A 520 11.80 13.03 -15.55
C TYR A 520 11.00 13.88 -14.55
N ASP A 521 9.68 13.86 -14.67
CA ASP A 521 8.80 14.26 -13.57
C ASP A 521 8.71 13.09 -12.58
N ILE A 522 8.67 13.41 -11.29
CA ILE A 522 8.71 12.41 -10.23
C ILE A 522 7.59 12.55 -9.21
N VAL A 523 7.21 11.44 -8.61
CA VAL A 523 6.48 11.37 -7.35
C VAL A 523 7.45 10.85 -6.29
N MET A 524 7.57 11.57 -5.18
CA MET A 524 8.43 11.17 -4.06
C MET A 524 7.70 10.15 -3.19
N GLN A 525 8.29 8.96 -3.05
CA GLN A 525 7.80 7.88 -2.21
C GLN A 525 8.96 7.17 -1.47
N PRO A 526 9.95 7.89 -0.89
CA PRO A 526 11.10 7.21 -0.28
C PRO A 526 10.65 6.35 0.90
N ALA A 527 11.09 5.09 0.91
CA ALA A 527 10.69 4.12 1.93
C ALA A 527 10.98 4.62 3.35
N GLN A 528 12.09 5.33 3.52
CA GLN A 528 12.55 5.84 4.81
C GLN A 528 11.60 6.85 5.46
N ALA A 529 10.65 7.40 4.71
CA ALA A 529 9.72 8.43 5.18
C ALA A 529 8.24 8.15 4.88
N THR A 530 7.92 7.24 3.95
CA THR A 530 6.56 7.15 3.38
C THR A 530 5.95 5.74 3.37
N TYR A 531 6.67 4.71 3.82
CA TYR A 531 6.19 3.32 3.81
C TYR A 531 5.52 2.97 5.15
N LEU A 532 4.20 2.82 5.11
CA LEU A 532 3.37 2.61 6.29
C LEU A 532 3.39 1.16 6.79
N ASP A 533 3.99 0.22 6.05
CA ASP A 533 4.31 -1.14 6.50
C ASP A 533 5.50 -1.17 7.47
N LEU A 534 6.30 -0.10 7.53
CA LEU A 534 7.41 0.02 8.49
C LEU A 534 6.89 0.15 9.92
N ALA A 535 7.60 -0.48 10.85
CA ALA A 535 7.30 -0.40 12.27
C ALA A 535 7.37 1.04 12.81
N GLN A 536 6.43 1.37 13.71
CA GLN A 536 6.18 2.73 14.19
C GLN A 536 7.00 3.13 15.42
N GLY A 537 7.84 2.23 15.91
CA GLY A 537 8.66 2.43 17.09
C GLY A 537 9.80 1.41 17.14
N TYR A 538 10.51 1.39 18.26
CA TYR A 538 11.74 0.61 18.42
C TYR A 538 11.54 -0.65 19.28
N SER A 539 10.37 -0.81 19.89
CA SER A 539 10.03 -2.03 20.62
C SER A 539 9.84 -3.21 19.66
N ALA A 540 10.27 -4.40 20.08
CA ALA A 540 10.07 -5.63 19.31
C ALA A 540 8.59 -5.97 19.11
N ASP A 541 7.72 -5.48 20.00
CA ASP A 541 6.26 -5.63 19.94
C ASP A 541 5.61 -4.78 18.85
N GLU A 542 6.33 -3.84 18.23
CA GLU A 542 5.79 -3.06 17.12
C GLU A 542 5.52 -3.95 15.91
N ALA A 543 4.33 -3.76 15.36
CA ALA A 543 3.89 -4.32 14.11
C ALA A 543 4.69 -3.75 12.94
N GLY A 544 5.19 -4.60 12.04
CA GLY A 544 5.63 -4.20 10.70
C GLY A 544 6.95 -4.83 10.29
N VAL A 545 7.59 -4.19 9.32
CA VAL A 545 8.96 -4.50 8.88
C VAL A 545 9.88 -3.30 9.15
N ASP A 546 11.18 -3.44 8.92
CA ASP A 546 12.15 -2.37 9.22
C ASP A 546 13.37 -2.31 8.30
N TRP A 547 13.25 -2.88 7.10
CA TRP A 547 14.33 -2.91 6.12
C TRP A 547 14.82 -1.51 5.71
N ALA A 548 13.93 -0.51 5.71
CA ALA A 548 14.24 0.91 5.50
C ALA A 548 14.35 1.73 6.81
N GLY A 549 14.43 1.03 7.95
CA GLY A 549 14.40 1.59 9.30
C GLY A 549 12.99 1.64 9.89
N LYS A 550 12.88 2.24 11.08
CA LYS A 550 11.59 2.51 11.73
C LYS A 550 11.03 3.85 11.25
N LEU A 551 9.70 3.95 11.22
CA LEU A 551 8.98 5.14 10.77
C LEU A 551 7.98 5.62 11.84
N PRO A 552 8.48 6.23 12.94
CA PRO A 552 7.63 6.88 13.93
C PRO A 552 6.95 8.12 13.35
N LEU A 553 5.89 8.60 14.02
CA LEU A 553 5.02 9.66 13.52
C LEU A 553 5.73 11.00 13.29
N ASP A 554 6.65 11.36 14.18
CA ASP A 554 7.46 12.58 14.09
C ASP A 554 8.37 12.56 12.86
N LYS A 555 8.94 11.39 12.51
CA LYS A 555 9.76 11.22 11.31
C LYS A 555 8.94 11.47 10.03
N VAL A 556 7.71 10.96 9.96
CA VAL A 556 6.79 11.24 8.84
C VAL A 556 6.47 12.73 8.76
N TYR A 557 6.11 13.35 9.88
CA TYR A 557 5.72 14.76 9.92
C TYR A 557 6.84 15.72 9.50
N ASN A 558 8.08 15.41 9.91
CA ASN A 558 9.24 16.24 9.61
C ASN A 558 9.78 16.02 8.18
N TYR A 559 9.16 15.13 7.40
CA TYR A 559 9.58 14.87 6.04
C TYR A 559 9.36 16.08 5.12
N TYR A 560 10.42 16.49 4.42
CA TYR A 560 10.36 17.53 3.40
C TYR A 560 11.26 17.14 2.21
N PRO A 561 10.67 16.82 1.05
CA PRO A 561 11.43 16.33 -0.09
C PRO A 561 12.58 17.25 -0.51
N LEU A 562 13.78 16.66 -0.63
CA LEU A 562 15.00 17.34 -1.06
C LEU A 562 15.26 18.61 -0.25
N SER A 563 15.19 18.51 1.08
CA SER A 563 15.29 19.67 2.00
C SER A 563 16.56 20.50 1.81
N ASP A 564 17.63 19.90 1.29
CA ASP A 564 18.91 20.56 1.03
C ASP A 564 18.87 21.51 -0.18
N LEU A 565 17.88 21.37 -1.07
CA LEU A 565 17.70 22.29 -2.19
C LEU A 565 17.02 23.58 -1.72
N SER A 566 17.44 24.73 -2.23
CA SER A 566 16.74 25.98 -1.97
C SER A 566 15.30 25.95 -2.51
N GLU A 567 14.40 26.73 -1.91
CA GLU A 567 13.01 26.82 -2.38
C GLU A 567 12.89 27.31 -3.83
N GLN A 568 13.86 28.11 -4.29
CA GLN A 568 13.88 28.65 -5.66
C GLN A 568 14.52 27.71 -6.68
N ASN A 569 15.03 26.54 -6.28
CA ASN A 569 15.65 25.60 -7.22
C ASN A 569 14.60 25.08 -8.22
N SER A 570 14.91 25.19 -9.52
CA SER A 570 14.04 24.73 -10.62
C SER A 570 13.76 23.23 -10.60
N GLU A 571 14.66 22.41 -10.06
CA GLU A 571 14.49 20.96 -9.92
C GLU A 571 13.22 20.62 -9.12
N ARG A 572 12.83 21.46 -8.15
CA ARG A 572 11.61 21.25 -7.35
C ARG A 572 10.33 21.23 -8.20
N LYS A 573 10.34 21.83 -9.40
CA LYS A 573 9.17 21.85 -10.30
C LYS A 573 8.87 20.48 -10.91
N HIS A 574 9.83 19.56 -10.92
CA HIS A 574 9.65 18.19 -11.38
C HIS A 574 9.08 17.27 -10.30
N ILE A 575 8.97 17.74 -9.05
CA ILE A 575 8.30 16.99 -7.97
C ILE A 575 6.80 17.24 -8.10
N LEU A 576 6.07 16.29 -8.67
CA LEU A 576 4.62 16.37 -8.80
C LEU A 576 3.94 16.31 -7.43
N GLY A 577 4.54 15.57 -6.50
CA GLY A 577 4.12 15.50 -5.11
C GLY A 577 4.66 14.28 -4.38
N ILE A 578 3.91 13.84 -3.36
CA ILE A 578 4.30 12.78 -2.44
C ILE A 578 3.26 11.66 -2.47
N GLN A 579 3.73 10.42 -2.40
CA GLN A 579 2.91 9.24 -2.16
C GLN A 579 3.35 8.57 -0.85
N THR A 580 2.39 8.00 -0.12
CA THR A 580 2.64 7.02 0.93
C THR A 580 2.16 5.64 0.46
N ALA A 581 2.77 4.57 0.94
CA ALA A 581 2.41 3.22 0.53
C ALA A 581 2.13 2.33 1.74
N LEU A 582 1.20 1.40 1.60
CA LEU A 582 1.07 0.25 2.49
C LEU A 582 1.27 -1.02 1.67
N TRP A 583 2.47 -1.59 1.80
CA TRP A 583 2.74 -2.96 1.37
C TRP A 583 2.12 -3.94 2.37
N SER A 584 1.62 -5.07 1.87
CA SER A 584 0.67 -5.90 2.59
C SER A 584 1.20 -7.29 2.90
N GLU A 585 2.52 -7.53 2.95
CA GLU A 585 3.11 -8.82 3.31
C GLU A 585 2.56 -9.31 4.65
N LEU A 586 2.48 -8.43 5.66
CA LEU A 586 2.00 -8.78 7.01
C LEU A 586 0.69 -8.08 7.39
N VAL A 587 -0.07 -7.59 6.40
CA VAL A 587 -1.33 -6.84 6.64
C VAL A 587 -2.53 -7.62 6.09
N ASN A 588 -2.99 -8.62 6.85
CA ASN A 588 -4.04 -9.55 6.41
C ASN A 588 -5.43 -9.29 7.01
N ASN A 589 -5.57 -8.33 7.94
CA ASN A 589 -6.84 -8.07 8.64
C ASN A 589 -7.06 -6.58 8.91
N GLN A 590 -8.30 -6.22 9.27
CA GLN A 590 -8.72 -4.82 9.45
C GLN A 590 -7.95 -4.11 10.56
N SER A 591 -7.78 -4.75 11.72
CA SER A 591 -7.15 -4.13 12.88
C SER A 591 -5.69 -3.79 12.61
N ARG A 592 -4.95 -4.71 11.98
CA ARG A 592 -3.56 -4.48 11.53
C ARG A 592 -3.49 -3.40 10.45
N PHE A 593 -4.40 -3.44 9.47
CA PHE A 593 -4.49 -2.44 8.40
C PHE A 593 -4.63 -1.02 8.94
N GLU A 594 -5.57 -0.81 9.87
CA GLU A 594 -5.77 0.50 10.50
C GLU A 594 -4.60 0.90 11.40
N TYR A 595 -4.02 -0.05 12.14
CA TYR A 595 -2.87 0.22 13.01
C TYR A 595 -1.68 0.74 12.22
N MET A 596 -1.40 0.15 11.05
CA MET A 596 -0.28 0.55 10.20
C MET A 596 -0.50 1.91 9.54
N ILE A 597 -1.73 2.23 9.13
CA ILE A 597 -2.03 3.49 8.43
C ILE A 597 -2.09 4.69 9.38
N TYR A 598 -2.77 4.55 10.52
CA TYR A 598 -3.10 5.66 11.39
C TYR A 598 -2.26 5.66 12.67
N PRO A 599 -1.76 6.83 13.12
CA PRO A 599 -2.07 8.19 12.65
C PRO A 599 -1.14 8.74 11.57
N ARG A 600 -0.17 7.96 11.05
CA ARG A 600 0.85 8.47 10.11
C ARG A 600 0.27 9.05 8.82
N LEU A 601 -0.85 8.52 8.32
CA LEU A 601 -1.57 9.09 7.18
C LEU A 601 -1.95 10.57 7.39
N LEU A 602 -2.26 10.98 8.63
CA LEU A 602 -2.60 12.37 8.95
C LEU A 602 -1.36 13.28 8.83
N ALA A 603 -0.17 12.77 9.17
CA ALA A 603 1.07 13.49 8.93
C ALA A 603 1.42 13.56 7.45
N VAL A 604 1.22 12.48 6.68
CA VAL A 604 1.38 12.48 5.21
C VAL A 604 0.46 13.53 4.56
N SER A 605 -0.80 13.57 4.98
CA SER A 605 -1.76 14.58 4.53
C SER A 605 -1.26 16.01 4.76
N GLU A 606 -0.72 16.29 5.96
CA GLU A 606 -0.15 17.58 6.31
C GLU A 606 1.01 17.97 5.39
N ILE A 607 1.99 17.10 5.20
CA ILE A 607 3.19 17.42 4.40
C ILE A 607 2.89 17.54 2.91
N CYS A 608 1.84 16.87 2.43
CA CYS A 608 1.31 16.96 1.07
C CYS A 608 0.59 18.29 0.80
N TRP A 609 -0.09 18.84 1.81
CA TRP A 609 -1.02 19.97 1.66
C TRP A 609 -0.46 21.28 2.18
N SER A 610 0.08 21.29 3.38
CA SER A 610 0.45 22.50 4.12
C SER A 610 1.85 22.97 3.71
N GLU A 611 1.99 24.26 3.37
CA GLU A 611 3.30 24.81 3.04
C GLU A 611 4.30 24.61 4.21
N PRO A 612 5.58 24.29 3.93
CA PRO A 612 6.59 24.04 4.97
C PRO A 612 6.60 25.07 6.11
N LYS A 613 6.48 26.36 5.77
CA LYS A 613 6.49 27.48 6.73
C LYS A 613 5.29 27.51 7.69
N HIS A 614 4.21 26.79 7.38
CA HIS A 614 2.99 26.72 8.21
C HIS A 614 2.94 25.48 9.11
N ARG A 615 3.88 24.54 8.91
CA ARG A 615 3.99 23.30 9.69
C ARG A 615 4.68 23.59 11.03
N ASN A 616 4.05 23.17 12.12
CA ASN A 616 4.62 23.17 13.46
C ASN A 616 4.20 21.89 14.22
N TRP A 617 5.17 21.16 14.76
CA TRP A 617 4.93 19.84 15.37
C TRP A 617 3.99 19.88 16.58
N ASP A 618 4.13 20.87 17.47
CA ASP A 618 3.27 20.98 18.65
C ASP A 618 1.83 21.35 18.27
N ASP A 619 1.67 22.23 17.29
CA ASP A 619 0.36 22.55 16.69
C ASP A 619 -0.27 21.32 16.02
N PHE A 620 0.50 20.52 15.28
CA PHE A 620 0.03 19.27 14.70
C PHE A 620 -0.43 18.28 15.76
N LYS A 621 0.35 18.04 16.82
CA LYS A 621 -0.06 17.15 17.92
C LYS A 621 -1.36 17.61 18.59
N ALA A 622 -1.55 18.91 18.77
CA ALA A 622 -2.79 19.45 19.34
C ALA A 622 -4.00 19.19 18.43
N ARG A 623 -3.85 19.35 17.11
CA ARG A 623 -4.90 19.04 16.12
C ARG A 623 -5.12 17.52 15.99
N LEU A 624 -4.05 16.74 16.01
CA LEU A 624 -4.11 15.28 16.00
C LEU A 624 -4.91 14.77 17.19
N LYS A 625 -4.68 15.28 18.41
CA LYS A 625 -5.45 14.88 19.59
C LYS A 625 -6.96 15.07 19.39
N GLY A 626 -7.38 16.15 18.74
CA GLY A 626 -8.79 16.36 18.37
C GLY A 626 -9.28 15.40 17.28
N GLN A 627 -8.43 15.08 16.31
CA GLN A 627 -8.75 14.10 15.27
C GLN A 627 -8.84 12.66 15.79
N LEU A 628 -8.11 12.29 16.84
CA LEU A 628 -8.22 10.97 17.45
C LEU A 628 -9.65 10.68 17.93
N SER A 629 -10.35 11.67 18.50
CA SER A 629 -11.77 11.51 18.86
C SER A 629 -12.70 11.25 17.67
N TYR A 630 -12.33 11.70 16.47
CA TYR A 630 -13.03 11.30 15.25
C TYR A 630 -12.69 9.86 14.86
N LEU A 631 -11.41 9.47 14.91
CA LEU A 631 -10.99 8.11 14.59
C LEU A 631 -11.66 7.08 15.53
N ASP A 632 -11.77 7.38 16.82
CA ASP A 632 -12.52 6.59 17.81
C ASP A 632 -13.98 6.42 17.40
N LYS A 633 -14.66 7.52 17.02
CA LYS A 633 -16.06 7.49 16.57
C LYS A 633 -16.23 6.68 15.29
N ALA A 634 -15.26 6.77 14.38
CA ALA A 634 -15.24 6.03 13.13
C ALA A 634 -14.92 4.54 13.33
N GLY A 635 -14.50 4.14 14.54
CA GLY A 635 -14.12 2.76 14.84
C GLY A 635 -12.78 2.35 14.24
N ILE A 636 -11.88 3.31 14.00
CA ILE A 636 -10.57 3.06 13.40
C ILE A 636 -9.58 2.65 14.50
N ASN A 637 -8.99 1.46 14.37
CA ASN A 637 -7.97 0.94 15.27
C ASN A 637 -6.57 1.54 14.96
N TYR A 638 -6.41 2.84 15.19
CA TYR A 638 -5.12 3.52 15.00
C TYR A 638 -4.10 3.12 16.07
N ARG A 639 -2.80 3.25 15.76
CA ARG A 639 -1.74 3.12 16.78
C ARG A 639 -1.85 4.26 17.80
N HIS A 640 -2.15 3.93 19.06
CA HIS A 640 -2.14 4.93 20.14
C HIS A 640 -0.77 5.61 20.27
N CYS A 641 -0.78 6.94 20.44
CA CYS A 641 0.40 7.77 20.58
C CYS A 641 1.05 7.65 21.96
N GLU A 642 0.28 7.30 22.99
CA GLU A 642 0.69 7.10 24.39
C GLU A 642 0.38 5.67 24.85
#